data_AF-A0A364LF58-F1
#
_entry.id   AF-A0A364LF58-F1
#
_cell.length_a   1.000
_cell.length_b   1.000
_cell.length_c   1.000
_cell.angle_alpha   90.00
_cell.angle_beta   90.00
_cell.angle_gamma   90.00
#
_symmetry.space_group_name_H-M   'P 1'
#
loop_
_entity.id
_entity.type
_entity.pdbx_description
1 polymer ?
#
loop_
_entity_poly.entity_id
_entity_poly.type
_entity_poly.pdbx_seq_one_letter_code
_entity_poly.pdbx_strand_id
1 'polypeptide(L)'
;MLVSRLHQFFEDLRSIAEPCDIKLLTSMQEDFAILNASSETEQIKDAQINCLLDYFNKRWQEVVDKDLNYTFDPRGANLPWVELARELSTELNIPYLKILIPVLIDHVEPDLLTRLSNELDPRTIFIGDDDKSWHRVLGLFNTIQKDAHSLYSYDTYNKLRPRPMTLKELLRLRSRKGELSFDWKDQIYQSFWDYLIREAAPEWKKKGKILQALKPLLLAVLETYLLLDAEHAETTLRFNEAYGQLSLQLKLASIEDANHFYGLKFTAENKEKYLLDILLDLSEKKLDLCWIIAMSQWLCEDGSLIVKNIALDSVYRTRKLGPYFDNAALQKILNQLQTSCPAELLPTLNQLISETSESLPDARPSEELVQKLRDLYAERFKAVVDKEHDYLRLQNGVNQPWIALAQNLAGAALIESNYYRFLIPSLAPENDIELISGDPVTHYPLSHYILSENGRYLIYLSNCVNQHTARRTFLNCSIEPPLPLTPKETQRLNFAASEYMNYFNKEVRKDPNPPLLKSTVDAVRELVKGSVYNNGLLANTVDDYRTQGQNAAKAYATFREFFKQLPKDEQQNLNSQRITLERDEFTFQEIFEQIWGQDNGDWEKQNLCMATGGRFFAKLVSDHSFKYFNDELEQSDSMDMLYLRNNSWKRAYKDSLPEDECLRRIRIILVSLMTHTFHKYGPEIRLDLWDCKNNVTTTGEEIFDKLKHLINYDEQEHVQFDYYMVLDIVSGALTKAAWLRFPETKAWLQSIQTGRLFSPSTVSCFEPELLFNMLMPRLQTKEAEPELLLNFLDQILKTMLQKENENKIWIRINIKFQNFLHQLKPDVQNEILRQLRTANKQQTITEVKSTFNILSGQFLKMRSEIQVVKTRAASPRFFSNAVQDNTVVSNCDEPVSPASFKDQVMTLGESKMEDKKTFSFQYAAFLTKPIPDRRSTLAVNQTTMVYS
;
A
#
# COMPACT_ATOMS: atom_id res chain seq x y z
N MET A 1 39.78 31.81 -43.26
CA MET A 1 38.98 33.05 -43.40
C MET A 1 39.94 34.21 -43.52
N LEU A 2 39.65 35.19 -44.38
CA LEU A 2 40.52 36.34 -44.59
C LEU A 2 40.37 37.36 -43.45
N VAL A 3 41.48 37.98 -43.04
CA VAL A 3 41.52 39.07 -42.06
C VAL A 3 40.64 40.24 -42.49
N SER A 4 40.58 40.55 -43.79
CA SER A 4 39.71 41.60 -44.36
C SER A 4 38.22 41.36 -44.08
N ARG A 5 37.77 40.11 -44.08
CA ARG A 5 36.37 39.77 -43.80
C ARG A 5 36.03 39.90 -42.32
N LEU A 6 36.97 39.59 -41.43
CA LEU A 6 36.82 39.84 -40.00
C LEU A 6 36.68 41.35 -39.71
N HIS A 7 37.46 42.20 -40.37
CA HIS A 7 37.31 43.65 -40.26
C HIS A 7 35.97 44.15 -40.82
N GLN A 8 35.49 43.57 -41.93
CA GLN A 8 34.14 43.88 -42.45
C GLN A 8 33.07 43.54 -41.40
N PHE A 9 33.15 42.39 -40.75
CA PHE A 9 32.24 42.01 -39.67
C PHE A 9 32.27 43.02 -38.50
N PHE A 10 33.44 43.56 -38.13
CA PHE A 10 33.53 44.60 -37.09
C PHE A 10 32.81 45.90 -37.47
N GLU A 11 32.90 46.32 -38.73
CA GLU A 11 32.16 47.48 -39.22
C GLU A 11 30.66 47.20 -39.29
N ASP A 12 30.27 46.00 -39.73
CA ASP A 12 28.88 45.56 -39.78
C ASP A 12 28.27 45.58 -38.35
N LEU A 13 28.98 45.07 -37.33
CA LEU A 13 28.54 45.15 -35.93
C LEU A 13 28.45 46.57 -35.39
N ARG A 14 29.38 47.45 -35.76
CA ARG A 14 29.36 48.86 -35.35
C ARG A 14 28.11 49.58 -35.84
N SER A 15 27.56 49.17 -36.98
CA SER A 15 26.36 49.77 -37.59
C SER A 15 25.03 49.40 -36.90
N ILE A 16 24.99 48.29 -36.17
CA ILE A 16 23.76 47.71 -35.58
C ILE A 16 23.43 48.31 -34.20
N ALA A 17 24.43 48.81 -33.49
CA ALA A 17 24.31 49.51 -32.20
C ALA A 17 23.62 48.74 -31.04
N GLU A 18 23.59 47.40 -31.05
CA GLU A 18 23.05 46.60 -29.94
C GLU A 18 24.02 46.58 -28.72
N PRO A 19 23.54 46.82 -27.48
CA PRO A 19 24.42 46.94 -26.32
C PRO A 19 25.32 45.74 -26.05
N CYS A 20 24.81 44.51 -26.21
CA CYS A 20 25.61 43.30 -26.02
C CYS A 20 26.71 43.17 -27.09
N ASP A 21 26.38 43.54 -28.33
CA ASP A 21 27.29 43.39 -29.47
C ASP A 21 28.39 44.46 -29.46
N ILE A 22 28.09 45.69 -28.99
CA ILE A 22 29.10 46.76 -28.79
C ILE A 22 30.15 46.34 -27.75
N LYS A 23 29.71 45.75 -26.63
CA LYS A 23 30.60 45.26 -25.58
C LYS A 23 31.53 44.17 -26.12
N LEU A 24 30.98 43.20 -26.85
CA LEU A 24 31.77 42.13 -27.46
C LEU A 24 32.71 42.66 -28.55
N LEU A 25 32.26 43.62 -29.36
CA LEU A 25 33.05 44.24 -30.42
C LEU A 25 34.30 44.94 -29.84
N THR A 26 34.17 45.61 -28.71
CA THR A 26 35.30 46.30 -28.05
C THR A 26 36.36 45.29 -27.63
N SER A 27 35.97 44.20 -26.97
CA SER A 27 36.89 43.12 -26.58
C SER A 27 37.50 42.40 -27.79
N MET A 28 36.72 42.17 -28.86
CA MET A 28 37.25 41.62 -30.10
C MET A 28 38.30 42.55 -30.73
N GLN A 29 38.07 43.85 -30.78
CA GLN A 29 39.03 44.81 -31.36
C GLN A 29 40.35 44.84 -30.59
N GLU A 30 40.33 44.62 -29.27
CA GLU A 30 41.54 44.47 -28.45
C GLU A 30 42.27 43.15 -28.76
N ASP A 31 41.56 42.02 -28.78
CA ASP A 31 42.13 40.69 -29.01
C ASP A 31 42.67 40.53 -30.45
N PHE A 32 42.10 41.24 -31.42
CA PHE A 32 42.48 41.21 -32.83
C PHE A 32 43.31 42.43 -33.28
N ALA A 33 43.76 43.29 -32.35
CA ALA A 33 44.48 44.54 -32.66
C ALA A 33 45.79 44.35 -33.46
N ILE A 34 46.39 43.16 -33.40
CA ILE A 34 47.66 42.82 -34.09
C ILE A 34 47.43 42.52 -35.58
N LEU A 35 46.18 42.29 -36.00
CA LEU A 35 45.84 42.04 -37.40
C LEU A 35 45.84 43.34 -38.21
N ASN A 36 46.63 43.38 -39.28
CA ASN A 36 46.71 44.55 -40.16
C ASN A 36 45.50 44.59 -41.10
N ALA A 37 44.68 45.65 -40.99
CA ALA A 37 43.52 45.87 -41.86
C ALA A 37 43.85 45.96 -43.36
N SER A 38 45.11 46.28 -43.71
CA SER A 38 45.61 46.41 -45.09
C SER A 38 45.97 45.07 -45.76
N SER A 39 45.89 43.95 -45.02
CA SER A 39 46.35 42.64 -45.48
C SER A 39 45.19 41.85 -46.09
N GLU A 40 44.86 42.13 -47.35
CA GLU A 40 43.70 41.52 -48.04
C GLU A 40 43.80 39.98 -48.22
N THR A 41 45.01 39.42 -48.17
CA THR A 41 45.28 38.00 -48.43
C THR A 41 45.66 37.19 -47.18
N GLU A 42 45.78 37.82 -46.01
CA GLU A 42 46.19 37.14 -44.79
C GLU A 42 45.03 36.33 -44.19
N GLN A 43 45.32 35.08 -43.82
CA GLN A 43 44.36 34.17 -43.20
C GLN A 43 44.49 34.22 -41.68
N ILE A 44 43.36 34.14 -40.97
CA ILE A 44 43.37 33.98 -39.52
C ILE A 44 43.92 32.61 -39.12
N LYS A 45 44.64 32.56 -37.99
CA LYS A 45 45.25 31.35 -37.43
C LYS A 45 44.29 30.59 -36.52
N ASP A 46 44.57 29.31 -36.23
CA ASP A 46 43.73 28.47 -35.36
C ASP A 46 43.45 29.08 -33.97
N ALA A 47 44.44 29.74 -33.35
CA ALA A 47 44.26 30.43 -32.07
C ALA A 47 43.25 31.58 -32.16
N GLN A 48 43.23 32.29 -33.29
CA GLN A 48 42.32 33.40 -33.59
C GLN A 48 40.92 32.87 -33.89
N ILE A 49 40.81 31.75 -34.61
CA ILE A 49 39.55 31.03 -34.81
C ILE A 49 38.95 30.60 -33.47
N ASN A 50 39.73 29.99 -32.58
CA ASN A 50 39.24 29.57 -31.26
C ASN A 50 38.76 30.75 -30.41
N CYS A 51 39.47 31.89 -30.50
CA CYS A 51 39.05 33.13 -29.87
C CYS A 51 37.69 33.62 -30.43
N LEU A 52 37.49 33.59 -31.75
CA LEU A 52 36.19 33.92 -32.36
C LEU A 52 35.06 32.99 -31.89
N LEU A 53 35.32 31.69 -31.80
CA LEU A 53 34.33 30.72 -31.30
C LEU A 53 33.92 31.02 -29.85
N ASP A 54 34.84 31.48 -29.01
CA ASP A 54 34.53 31.94 -27.65
C ASP A 54 33.62 33.18 -27.66
N TYR A 55 33.81 34.10 -28.60
CA TYR A 55 32.91 35.24 -28.79
C TYR A 55 31.50 34.85 -29.25
N PHE A 56 31.36 33.85 -30.13
CA PHE A 56 30.06 33.28 -30.46
C PHE A 56 29.38 32.68 -29.22
N ASN A 57 30.12 31.97 -28.38
CA ASN A 57 29.60 31.40 -27.12
C ASN A 57 29.17 32.49 -26.13
N LYS A 58 30.00 33.51 -25.92
CA LYS A 58 29.67 34.68 -25.09
C LYS A 58 28.39 35.37 -25.58
N ARG A 59 28.27 35.58 -26.90
CA ARG A 59 27.04 36.15 -27.46
C ARG A 59 25.83 35.26 -27.23
N TRP A 60 25.96 33.95 -27.47
CA TRP A 60 24.87 33.01 -27.25
C TRP A 60 24.31 33.09 -25.81
N GLN A 61 25.19 33.16 -24.81
CA GLN A 61 24.79 33.34 -23.40
C GLN A 61 24.01 34.64 -23.16
N GLU A 62 24.31 35.70 -23.92
CA GLU A 62 23.60 36.98 -23.81
C GLU A 62 22.27 37.00 -24.58
N VAL A 63 22.11 36.21 -25.64
CA VAL A 63 20.93 36.28 -26.53
C VAL A 63 19.96 35.10 -26.40
N VAL A 64 20.35 34.00 -25.75
CA VAL A 64 19.49 32.84 -25.55
C VAL A 64 18.17 33.23 -24.88
N ASP A 65 17.06 32.75 -25.44
CA ASP A 65 15.69 33.03 -24.98
C ASP A 65 15.33 34.54 -24.87
N LYS A 66 16.06 35.43 -25.57
CA LYS A 66 15.77 36.87 -25.69
C LYS A 66 15.47 37.27 -27.14
N ASP A 67 15.10 38.52 -27.38
CA ASP A 67 14.72 39.05 -28.71
C ASP A 67 15.79 38.83 -29.79
N LEU A 68 17.07 38.83 -29.43
CA LEU A 68 18.20 38.60 -30.34
C LEU A 68 18.57 37.12 -30.51
N ASN A 69 17.75 36.18 -30.06
CA ASN A 69 18.00 34.75 -30.28
C ASN A 69 17.95 34.41 -31.77
N TYR A 70 18.99 33.73 -32.28
CA TYR A 70 19.11 33.36 -33.70
C TYR A 70 17.93 32.54 -34.22
N THR A 71 17.33 31.71 -33.37
CA THR A 71 16.17 30.86 -33.73
C THR A 71 14.85 31.65 -33.79
N PHE A 72 14.82 32.87 -33.23
CA PHE A 72 13.64 33.74 -33.24
C PHE A 72 13.63 34.59 -34.50
N ASP A 73 14.73 35.29 -34.79
CA ASP A 73 14.92 36.01 -36.05
C ASP A 73 16.42 36.06 -36.43
N PRO A 74 16.85 35.45 -37.54
CA PRO A 74 18.24 35.47 -37.98
C PRO A 74 18.61 36.75 -38.76
N ARG A 75 17.67 37.68 -38.94
CA ARG A 75 17.84 38.93 -39.71
C ARG A 75 18.20 40.10 -38.79
N GLY A 76 18.32 41.29 -39.37
CA GLY A 76 18.60 42.52 -38.63
C GLY A 76 19.93 42.43 -37.88
N ALA A 77 19.90 42.68 -36.58
CA ALA A 77 21.08 42.64 -35.71
C ALA A 77 21.82 41.28 -35.69
N ASN A 78 21.12 40.19 -36.01
CA ASN A 78 21.71 38.86 -36.05
C ASN A 78 22.41 38.53 -37.38
N LEU A 79 22.17 39.31 -38.44
CA LEU A 79 22.62 38.97 -39.80
C LEU A 79 24.16 38.86 -39.90
N PRO A 80 24.98 39.80 -39.38
CA PRO A 80 26.43 39.68 -39.52
C PRO A 80 27.00 38.45 -38.79
N TRP A 81 26.42 38.09 -37.64
CA TRP A 81 26.81 36.89 -36.90
C TRP A 81 26.48 35.62 -37.68
N VAL A 82 25.30 35.57 -38.31
CA VAL A 82 24.86 34.43 -39.12
C VAL A 82 25.74 34.27 -40.37
N GLU A 83 26.09 35.36 -41.05
CA GLU A 83 26.97 35.34 -42.21
C GLU A 83 28.38 34.89 -41.85
N LEU A 84 28.97 35.46 -40.80
CA LEU A 84 30.29 35.08 -40.33
C LEU A 84 30.35 33.59 -39.94
N ALA A 85 29.32 33.09 -39.27
CA ALA A 85 29.24 31.67 -38.91
C ALA A 85 29.18 30.74 -40.14
N ARG A 86 28.49 31.14 -41.22
CA ARG A 86 28.43 30.35 -42.48
C ARG A 86 29.79 30.28 -43.17
N GLU A 87 30.54 31.38 -43.13
CA GLU A 87 31.89 31.42 -43.68
C GLU A 87 32.84 30.55 -42.86
N LEU A 88 32.83 30.69 -41.53
CA LEU A 88 33.60 29.85 -40.61
C LEU A 88 33.23 28.36 -40.71
N SER A 89 31.96 28.06 -40.96
CA SER A 89 31.49 26.68 -41.15
C SER A 89 32.18 25.97 -42.30
N THR A 90 32.45 26.69 -43.39
CA THR A 90 33.14 26.15 -44.57
C THR A 90 34.60 25.83 -44.26
N GLU A 91 35.25 26.67 -43.45
CA GLU A 91 36.64 26.49 -43.05
C GLU A 91 36.83 25.38 -42.00
N LEU A 92 35.92 25.30 -41.03
CA LEU A 92 36.01 24.35 -39.92
C LEU A 92 35.36 22.99 -40.23
N ASN A 93 34.67 22.87 -41.35
CA ASN A 93 33.89 21.67 -41.72
C ASN A 93 32.92 21.23 -40.62
N ILE A 94 32.31 22.19 -39.92
CA ILE A 94 31.26 21.99 -38.93
C ILE A 94 30.01 22.78 -39.32
N PRO A 95 28.78 22.33 -39.01
CA PRO A 95 27.58 23.08 -39.37
C PRO A 95 27.57 24.48 -38.75
N TYR A 96 27.19 25.51 -39.52
CA TYR A 96 27.22 26.90 -39.04
C TYR A 96 26.31 27.14 -37.82
N LEU A 97 25.23 26.37 -37.68
CA LEU A 97 24.37 26.40 -36.50
C LEU A 97 25.09 25.96 -35.22
N LYS A 98 26.11 25.09 -35.29
CA LYS A 98 26.96 24.74 -34.14
C LYS A 98 27.93 25.85 -33.77
N ILE A 99 28.24 26.75 -34.70
CA ILE A 99 29.04 27.95 -34.42
C ILE A 99 28.16 29.01 -33.77
N LEU A 100 26.95 29.24 -34.30
CA LEU A 100 25.99 30.19 -33.74
C LEU A 100 25.45 29.76 -32.37
N ILE A 101 25.25 28.47 -32.18
CA ILE A 101 24.64 27.88 -30.98
C ILE A 101 25.61 26.80 -30.46
N PRO A 102 26.68 27.18 -29.74
CA PRO A 102 27.75 26.27 -29.34
C PRO A 102 27.33 25.15 -28.38
N VAL A 103 26.16 25.29 -27.76
CA VAL A 103 25.59 24.30 -26.85
C VAL A 103 25.03 23.06 -27.56
N LEU A 104 24.93 23.06 -28.89
CA LEU A 104 24.41 21.94 -29.68
C LEU A 104 25.41 20.78 -29.74
N ILE A 105 25.17 19.74 -28.92
CA ILE A 105 26.04 18.57 -28.82
C ILE A 105 25.72 17.55 -29.93
N ASP A 106 24.43 17.27 -30.17
CA ASP A 106 24.00 16.17 -31.04
C ASP A 106 24.03 16.49 -32.54
N HIS A 107 24.39 15.50 -33.34
CA HIS A 107 24.35 15.60 -34.79
C HIS A 107 23.00 15.23 -35.39
N VAL A 108 22.11 14.58 -34.64
CA VAL A 108 20.87 13.98 -35.12
C VAL A 108 19.72 14.42 -34.21
N GLU A 109 18.67 15.01 -34.79
CA GLU A 109 17.46 15.34 -34.03
C GLU A 109 16.58 14.10 -33.78
N PRO A 110 15.89 14.02 -32.63
CA PRO A 110 15.17 12.81 -32.22
C PRO A 110 13.87 12.56 -33.02
N ASP A 111 13.29 13.58 -33.64
CA ASP A 111 11.96 13.47 -34.28
C ASP A 111 12.00 12.81 -35.67
N LEU A 112 12.83 13.30 -36.60
CA LEU A 112 12.98 12.71 -37.94
C LEU A 112 14.32 11.99 -38.15
N LEU A 113 15.18 11.91 -37.11
CA LEU A 113 16.53 11.33 -37.19
C LEU A 113 17.40 12.02 -38.26
N THR A 114 17.16 13.30 -38.50
CA THR A 114 17.89 14.10 -39.50
C THR A 114 19.11 14.78 -38.91
N ARG A 115 20.14 14.99 -39.75
CA ARG A 115 21.36 15.69 -39.35
C ARG A 115 21.25 17.20 -39.52
N LEU A 116 22.01 17.95 -38.71
CA LEU A 116 22.25 19.38 -38.94
C LEU A 116 22.92 19.57 -40.30
N SER A 117 22.36 20.43 -41.15
CA SER A 117 22.94 20.81 -42.43
C SER A 117 23.12 22.33 -42.52
N ASN A 118 24.02 22.77 -43.40
CA ASN A 118 24.29 24.19 -43.63
C ASN A 118 23.19 24.94 -44.39
N GLU A 119 22.21 24.21 -44.92
CA GLU A 119 21.07 24.76 -45.67
C GLU A 119 19.89 25.13 -44.77
N LEU A 120 19.92 24.72 -43.49
CA LEU A 120 18.83 25.00 -42.56
C LEU A 120 18.76 26.48 -42.21
N ASP A 121 17.57 27.06 -42.29
CA ASP A 121 17.28 28.35 -41.67
C ASP A 121 17.18 28.17 -40.15
N PRO A 122 17.81 29.03 -39.32
CA PRO A 122 17.77 28.90 -37.85
C PRO A 122 16.34 28.88 -37.27
N ARG A 123 15.36 29.48 -37.96
CA ARG A 123 13.94 29.49 -37.54
C ARG A 123 13.24 28.15 -37.73
N THR A 124 13.81 27.24 -38.52
CA THR A 124 13.24 25.90 -38.75
C THR A 124 13.53 24.94 -37.60
N ILE A 125 14.37 25.34 -36.65
CA ILE A 125 14.73 24.55 -35.47
C ILE A 125 14.29 25.23 -34.16
N PHE A 126 14.21 24.46 -33.09
CA PHE A 126 14.24 24.95 -31.71
C PHE A 126 15.18 24.08 -30.88
N ILE A 127 15.64 24.65 -29.76
CA ILE A 127 16.47 23.97 -28.79
C ILE A 127 15.54 23.36 -27.72
N GLY A 128 15.80 22.12 -27.33
CA GLY A 128 15.08 21.40 -26.28
C GLY A 128 15.31 21.99 -24.88
N ASP A 129 14.53 21.53 -23.91
CA ASP A 129 14.58 21.98 -22.52
C ASP A 129 15.96 21.81 -21.85
N ASP A 130 16.74 20.83 -22.30
CA ASP A 130 18.10 20.52 -21.83
C ASP A 130 19.18 21.47 -22.35
N ASP A 131 18.80 22.47 -23.15
CA ASP A 131 19.65 23.44 -23.83
C ASP A 131 20.71 22.81 -24.75
N LYS A 132 20.54 21.54 -25.14
CA LYS A 132 21.53 20.76 -25.89
C LYS A 132 20.93 20.10 -27.11
N SER A 133 19.78 19.45 -26.92
CA SER A 133 19.03 18.80 -27.98
C SER A 133 18.43 19.85 -28.91
N TRP A 134 18.31 19.54 -30.20
CA TRP A 134 17.64 20.40 -31.17
C TRP A 134 16.62 19.59 -31.96
N HIS A 135 15.58 20.29 -32.40
CA HIS A 135 14.40 19.70 -33.01
C HIS A 135 13.98 20.52 -34.22
N ARG A 136 13.48 19.86 -35.27
CA ARG A 136 12.86 20.55 -36.41
C ARG A 136 11.39 20.82 -36.14
N VAL A 137 10.95 22.04 -36.45
CA VAL A 137 9.52 22.42 -36.41
C VAL A 137 8.69 21.54 -37.34
N LEU A 138 9.21 21.22 -38.53
CA LEU A 138 8.57 20.31 -39.46
C LEU A 138 8.44 18.89 -38.90
N GLY A 139 9.45 18.43 -38.15
CA GLY A 139 9.42 17.14 -37.46
C GLY A 139 8.28 17.11 -36.45
N LEU A 140 8.24 18.10 -35.57
CA LEU A 140 7.18 18.28 -34.59
C LEU A 140 5.78 18.36 -35.24
N PHE A 141 5.63 19.13 -36.32
CA PHE A 141 4.37 19.24 -37.08
C PHE A 141 3.89 17.88 -37.59
N ASN A 142 4.78 17.09 -38.18
CA ASN A 142 4.46 15.76 -38.69
C ASN A 142 4.09 14.78 -37.56
N THR A 143 4.76 14.88 -36.41
CA THR A 143 4.51 14.04 -35.24
C THR A 143 3.14 14.32 -34.63
N ILE A 144 2.83 15.59 -34.39
CA ILE A 144 1.53 16.04 -33.86
C ILE A 144 0.37 15.54 -34.73
N GLN A 145 0.53 15.51 -36.06
CA GLN A 145 -0.50 15.02 -36.97
C GLN A 145 -0.77 13.53 -36.85
N LYS A 146 0.28 12.72 -36.66
CA LYS A 146 0.14 11.25 -36.54
C LYS A 146 -0.60 10.87 -35.26
N ASP A 147 -0.37 11.60 -34.18
CA ASP A 147 -0.87 11.24 -32.85
C ASP A 147 -2.14 12.00 -32.46
N ALA A 148 -2.94 12.40 -33.47
CA ALA A 148 -4.18 13.14 -33.29
C ALA A 148 -3.99 14.35 -32.36
N HIS A 149 -3.04 15.19 -32.75
CA HIS A 149 -2.70 16.49 -32.19
C HIS A 149 -1.99 16.51 -30.83
N SER A 150 -1.50 15.38 -30.32
CA SER A 150 -0.70 15.37 -29.08
C SER A 150 0.62 16.14 -29.23
N LEU A 151 0.88 17.07 -28.31
CA LEU A 151 2.09 17.88 -28.26
C LEU A 151 3.08 17.30 -27.23
N TYR A 152 4.24 16.85 -27.69
CA TYR A 152 5.29 16.28 -26.86
C TYR A 152 6.67 16.46 -27.53
N SER A 153 7.73 16.28 -26.74
CA SER A 153 9.13 16.32 -27.21
C SER A 153 9.92 15.15 -26.63
N TYR A 154 11.11 14.93 -27.18
CA TYR A 154 12.10 13.97 -26.71
C TYR A 154 13.27 14.72 -26.11
N ASP A 155 13.88 14.21 -25.04
CA ASP A 155 15.17 14.70 -24.57
C ASP A 155 16.18 13.56 -24.49
N THR A 156 17.46 13.91 -24.62
CA THR A 156 18.56 12.94 -24.47
C THR A 156 18.68 12.46 -23.02
N TYR A 157 18.27 13.29 -22.05
CA TYR A 157 18.28 12.96 -20.62
C TYR A 157 17.32 11.81 -20.25
N ASN A 158 16.09 11.78 -20.79
CA ASN A 158 15.10 10.71 -20.57
C ASN A 158 15.24 9.55 -21.55
N LYS A 159 16.41 9.34 -22.14
CA LYS A 159 16.69 8.21 -23.04
C LYS A 159 15.68 8.13 -24.20
N LEU A 160 15.31 9.27 -24.78
CA LEU A 160 14.36 9.37 -25.90
C LEU A 160 12.93 8.88 -25.57
N ARG A 161 12.52 8.94 -24.29
CA ARG A 161 11.10 8.75 -23.93
C ARG A 161 10.33 10.06 -24.20
N PRO A 162 9.14 9.99 -24.82
CA PRO A 162 8.35 11.19 -25.07
C PRO A 162 7.84 11.78 -23.75
N ARG A 163 7.86 13.10 -23.64
CA ARG A 163 7.34 13.87 -22.51
C ARG A 163 6.56 15.10 -23.00
N PRO A 164 5.69 15.69 -22.18
CA PRO A 164 5.08 16.98 -22.52
C PRO A 164 6.14 18.02 -22.92
N MET A 165 5.81 18.87 -23.90
CA MET A 165 6.67 20.02 -24.23
C MET A 165 6.71 20.99 -23.05
N THR A 166 7.90 21.48 -22.69
CA THR A 166 8.02 22.42 -21.57
C THR A 166 7.61 23.83 -21.97
N LEU A 167 7.25 24.66 -20.98
CA LEU A 167 6.94 26.08 -21.23
C LEU A 167 8.11 26.82 -21.90
N LYS A 168 9.36 26.41 -21.64
CA LYS A 168 10.57 26.97 -22.27
C LYS A 168 10.62 26.64 -23.77
N GLU A 169 10.35 25.39 -24.14
CA GLU A 169 10.28 24.96 -25.54
C GLU A 169 9.12 25.67 -26.28
N LEU A 170 7.97 25.79 -25.62
CA LEU A 170 6.79 26.46 -26.18
C LEU A 170 7.04 27.96 -26.39
N LEU A 171 7.73 28.63 -25.47
CA LEU A 171 8.18 30.01 -25.64
C LEU A 171 9.05 30.15 -26.90
N ARG A 172 10.03 29.26 -27.08
CA ARG A 172 10.91 29.27 -28.26
C ARG A 172 10.15 29.06 -29.56
N LEU A 173 9.09 28.25 -29.54
CA LEU A 173 8.24 28.04 -30.71
C LEU A 173 7.43 29.29 -31.06
N ARG A 174 6.90 29.98 -30.05
CA ARG A 174 6.05 31.17 -30.20
C ARG A 174 6.83 32.41 -30.65
N SER A 175 8.05 32.60 -30.14
CA SER A 175 8.82 33.84 -30.31
C SER A 175 9.43 34.06 -31.70
N ARG A 176 9.18 33.17 -32.67
CA ARG A 176 9.73 33.26 -34.02
C ARG A 176 9.09 34.36 -34.85
N LYS A 177 9.89 35.08 -35.65
CA LYS A 177 9.48 36.24 -36.45
C LYS A 177 9.79 36.04 -37.95
N GLY A 178 9.07 36.77 -38.80
CA GLY A 178 9.24 36.80 -40.26
C GLY A 178 8.23 35.95 -41.03
N GLU A 179 8.51 35.74 -42.32
CA GLU A 179 7.67 34.93 -43.22
C GLU A 179 7.80 33.44 -42.87
N LEU A 180 6.87 32.95 -42.04
CA LEU A 180 6.81 31.57 -41.55
C LEU A 180 5.51 30.86 -41.95
N SER A 181 4.76 31.47 -42.88
CA SER A 181 3.46 30.97 -43.30
C SER A 181 3.59 29.71 -44.14
N PHE A 182 2.65 28.79 -43.98
CA PHE A 182 2.59 27.56 -44.77
C PHE A 182 1.15 27.14 -45.02
N ASP A 183 0.96 26.38 -46.10
CA ASP A 183 -0.35 25.88 -46.51
C ASP A 183 -0.55 24.44 -46.04
N TRP A 184 -1.70 24.16 -45.43
CA TRP A 184 -2.09 22.81 -45.04
C TRP A 184 -3.61 22.64 -45.09
N LYS A 185 -4.08 21.56 -45.75
CA LYS A 185 -5.52 21.26 -45.95
C LYS A 185 -6.32 22.49 -46.43
N ASP A 186 -5.82 23.16 -47.47
CA ASP A 186 -6.45 24.33 -48.08
C ASP A 186 -6.63 25.54 -47.14
N GLN A 187 -5.91 25.56 -46.01
CA GLN A 187 -5.81 26.70 -45.10
C GLN A 187 -4.38 27.24 -45.05
N ILE A 188 -4.28 28.57 -44.97
CA ILE A 188 -3.01 29.27 -44.76
C ILE A 188 -2.86 29.54 -43.26
N TYR A 189 -1.75 29.07 -42.69
CA TYR A 189 -1.35 29.37 -41.33
C TYR A 189 -0.22 30.39 -41.33
N GLN A 190 -0.27 31.39 -40.45
CA GLN A 190 0.75 32.44 -40.40
C GLN A 190 2.10 31.93 -39.86
N SER A 191 2.04 30.90 -39.01
CA SER A 191 3.19 30.25 -38.41
C SER A 191 2.78 28.88 -37.86
N PHE A 192 3.76 28.09 -37.40
CA PHE A 192 3.46 26.86 -36.67
C PHE A 192 2.67 27.11 -35.38
N TRP A 193 2.89 28.24 -34.71
CA TRP A 193 2.10 28.61 -33.53
C TRP A 193 0.63 28.87 -33.88
N ASP A 194 0.37 29.55 -35.00
CA ASP A 194 -1.00 29.78 -35.50
C ASP A 194 -1.73 28.45 -35.75
N TYR A 195 -1.05 27.46 -36.34
CA TYR A 195 -1.58 26.10 -36.48
C TYR A 195 -1.87 25.43 -35.12
N LEU A 196 -0.95 25.52 -34.15
CA LEU A 196 -1.16 24.93 -32.82
C LEU A 196 -2.42 25.48 -32.17
N ILE A 197 -2.60 26.80 -32.19
CA ILE A 197 -3.74 27.47 -31.55
C ILE A 197 -5.06 27.20 -32.28
N ARG A 198 -5.05 27.19 -33.62
CA ARG A 198 -6.29 27.04 -34.42
C ARG A 198 -6.76 25.59 -34.56
N GLU A 199 -5.84 24.63 -34.64
CA GLU A 199 -6.16 23.22 -34.95
C GLU A 199 -5.85 22.26 -33.79
N ALA A 200 -4.67 22.37 -33.16
CA ALA A 200 -4.24 21.38 -32.16
C ALA A 200 -4.86 21.61 -30.76
N ALA A 201 -4.80 22.85 -30.25
CA ALA A 201 -5.29 23.21 -28.93
C ALA A 201 -6.79 22.89 -28.68
N PRO A 202 -7.71 23.06 -29.66
CA PRO A 202 -9.10 22.60 -29.53
C PRO A 202 -9.23 21.09 -29.26
N GLU A 203 -8.33 20.27 -29.78
CA GLU A 203 -8.38 18.81 -29.66
C GLU A 203 -7.83 18.30 -28.31
N TRP A 204 -6.94 19.07 -27.66
CA TRP A 204 -6.28 18.65 -26.42
C TRP A 204 -7.25 18.37 -25.26
N LYS A 205 -8.41 19.04 -25.24
CA LYS A 205 -9.45 18.80 -24.21
C LYS A 205 -10.08 17.40 -24.29
N LYS A 206 -9.99 16.70 -25.42
CA LYS A 206 -10.72 15.45 -25.65
C LYS A 206 -10.08 14.21 -25.02
N LYS A 207 -8.77 14.25 -24.73
CA LYS A 207 -8.00 13.07 -24.29
C LYS A 207 -7.53 13.11 -22.84
N GLY A 208 -7.09 14.28 -22.35
CA GLY A 208 -6.58 14.40 -20.98
C GLY A 208 -7.64 14.79 -19.94
N LYS A 209 -7.21 14.85 -18.68
CA LYS A 209 -7.98 15.36 -17.54
C LYS A 209 -7.31 16.61 -16.96
N ILE A 210 -8.09 17.45 -16.30
CA ILE A 210 -7.52 18.58 -15.53
C ILE A 210 -6.87 18.02 -14.26
N LEU A 211 -5.55 18.13 -14.17
CA LEU A 211 -4.80 17.84 -12.95
C LEU A 211 -5.12 18.90 -11.89
N GLN A 212 -5.93 18.54 -10.89
CA GLN A 212 -6.32 19.47 -9.83
C GLN A 212 -5.11 20.02 -9.07
N ALA A 213 -4.04 19.23 -8.94
CA ALA A 213 -2.78 19.66 -8.30
C ALA A 213 -2.08 20.83 -8.99
N LEU A 214 -2.38 21.11 -10.28
CA LEU A 214 -1.83 22.28 -10.97
C LEU A 214 -2.55 23.59 -10.60
N LYS A 215 -3.78 23.53 -10.08
CA LYS A 215 -4.54 24.74 -9.71
C LYS A 215 -3.91 25.52 -8.54
N PRO A 216 -3.52 24.88 -7.41
CA PRO A 216 -2.79 25.57 -6.35
C PRO A 216 -1.44 26.17 -6.79
N LEU A 217 -0.74 25.50 -7.71
CA LEU A 217 0.51 26.01 -8.27
C LEU A 217 0.26 27.24 -9.15
N LEU A 218 -0.78 27.21 -9.99
CA LEU A 218 -1.21 28.38 -10.76
C LEU A 218 -1.64 29.52 -9.84
N LEU A 219 -2.38 29.25 -8.75
CA LEU A 219 -2.74 30.22 -7.72
C LEU A 219 -1.49 30.93 -7.18
N ALA A 220 -0.46 30.18 -6.77
CA ALA A 220 0.80 30.74 -6.28
C ALA A 220 1.53 31.60 -7.33
N VAL A 221 1.50 31.18 -8.60
CA VAL A 221 2.03 31.98 -9.72
C VAL A 221 1.29 33.30 -9.87
N LEU A 222 -0.04 33.32 -9.79
CA LEU A 222 -0.83 34.56 -9.91
C LEU A 222 -0.63 35.50 -8.72
N GLU A 223 -0.56 34.96 -7.50
CA GLU A 223 -0.30 35.74 -6.30
C GLU A 223 1.05 36.43 -6.36
N THR A 224 2.10 35.69 -6.75
CA THR A 224 3.45 36.25 -6.90
C THR A 224 3.57 37.19 -8.09
N TYR A 225 2.86 36.92 -9.19
CA TYR A 225 2.84 37.80 -10.37
C TYR A 225 2.24 39.17 -10.08
N LEU A 226 1.12 39.22 -9.35
CA LEU A 226 0.47 40.50 -8.98
C LEU A 226 1.29 41.33 -7.97
N LEU A 227 2.33 40.74 -7.37
CA LEU A 227 3.27 41.41 -6.48
C LEU A 227 4.60 41.73 -7.16
N LEU A 228 4.74 41.43 -8.47
CA LEU A 228 5.97 41.72 -9.20
C LEU A 228 6.23 43.22 -9.21
N ASP A 229 7.40 43.57 -8.71
CA ASP A 229 7.96 44.91 -8.80
C ASP A 229 9.36 44.75 -9.36
N ALA A 230 9.62 45.43 -10.49
CA ALA A 230 10.88 45.34 -11.22
C ALA A 230 12.09 45.83 -10.39
N GLU A 231 11.84 46.63 -9.35
CA GLU A 231 12.89 47.15 -8.46
C GLU A 231 13.18 46.23 -7.26
N HIS A 232 12.31 45.25 -6.99
CA HIS A 232 12.44 44.34 -5.84
C HIS A 232 12.84 42.92 -6.28
N ALA A 233 14.12 42.59 -6.09
CA ALA A 233 14.67 41.28 -6.45
C ALA A 233 13.95 40.09 -5.77
N GLU A 234 13.44 40.27 -4.56
CA GLU A 234 12.76 39.22 -3.79
C GLU A 234 11.44 38.76 -4.42
N THR A 235 10.61 39.69 -4.92
CA THR A 235 9.32 39.33 -5.54
C THR A 235 9.53 38.63 -6.87
N THR A 236 10.56 39.04 -7.62
CA THR A 236 10.98 38.35 -8.86
C THR A 236 11.47 36.93 -8.56
N LEU A 237 12.25 36.72 -7.49
CA LEU A 237 12.71 35.39 -7.11
C LEU A 237 11.53 34.46 -6.77
N ARG A 238 10.60 34.91 -5.92
CA ARG A 238 9.41 34.14 -5.53
C ARG A 238 8.53 33.76 -6.72
N PHE A 239 8.35 34.69 -7.67
CA PHE A 239 7.65 34.39 -8.92
C PHE A 239 8.36 33.31 -9.74
N ASN A 240 9.68 33.43 -9.91
CA ASN A 240 10.46 32.44 -10.66
C ASN A 240 10.41 31.05 -10.01
N GLU A 241 10.41 30.98 -8.67
CA GLU A 241 10.25 29.73 -7.93
C GLU A 241 8.86 29.11 -8.16
N ALA A 242 7.78 29.89 -8.00
CA ALA A 242 6.42 29.42 -8.22
C ALA A 242 6.18 28.97 -9.67
N TYR A 243 6.65 29.77 -10.65
CA TYR A 243 6.54 29.44 -12.07
C TYR A 243 7.39 28.22 -12.43
N GLY A 244 8.58 28.09 -11.83
CA GLY A 244 9.45 26.93 -11.98
C GLY A 244 8.82 25.64 -11.46
N GLN A 245 8.16 25.69 -10.29
CA GLN A 245 7.42 24.55 -9.74
C GLN A 245 6.25 24.13 -10.64
N LEU A 246 5.45 25.08 -11.13
CA LEU A 246 4.38 24.78 -12.09
C LEU A 246 4.92 24.13 -13.37
N SER A 247 6.01 24.68 -13.92
CA SER A 247 6.68 24.15 -15.12
C SER A 247 7.20 22.73 -14.91
N LEU A 248 7.80 22.45 -13.75
CA LEU A 248 8.30 21.12 -13.41
C LEU A 248 7.15 20.09 -13.31
N GLN A 249 6.04 20.46 -12.66
CA GLN A 249 4.90 19.55 -12.54
C GLN A 249 4.23 19.27 -13.88
N LEU A 250 4.15 20.26 -14.76
CA LEU A 250 3.70 20.06 -16.16
C LEU A 250 4.64 19.12 -16.94
N LYS A 251 5.95 19.20 -16.70
CA LYS A 251 6.94 18.31 -17.33
C LYS A 251 6.81 16.85 -16.85
N LEU A 252 6.43 16.64 -15.59
CA LEU A 252 6.26 15.32 -14.97
C LEU A 252 4.87 14.69 -15.24
N ALA A 253 3.90 15.50 -15.66
CA ALA A 253 2.56 15.04 -16.01
C ALA A 253 2.54 14.12 -17.25
N SER A 254 1.43 13.41 -17.44
CA SER A 254 1.18 12.70 -18.69
C SER A 254 1.05 13.70 -19.86
N ILE A 255 1.41 13.26 -21.06
CA ILE A 255 1.30 14.08 -22.29
C ILE A 255 -0.13 14.60 -22.47
N GLU A 256 -1.12 13.75 -22.23
CA GLU A 256 -2.53 14.06 -22.42
C GLU A 256 -3.02 15.10 -21.41
N ASP A 257 -2.65 14.97 -20.13
CA ASP A 257 -3.08 15.88 -19.07
C ASP A 257 -2.42 17.26 -19.17
N ALA A 258 -1.11 17.29 -19.49
CA ALA A 258 -0.41 18.56 -19.73
C ALA A 258 -1.02 19.31 -20.92
N ASN A 259 -1.28 18.60 -22.02
CA ASN A 259 -1.93 19.19 -23.20
C ASN A 259 -3.36 19.66 -22.88
N HIS A 260 -4.13 18.90 -22.11
CA HIS A 260 -5.45 19.35 -21.65
C HIS A 260 -5.35 20.66 -20.86
N PHE A 261 -4.38 20.75 -19.94
CA PHE A 261 -4.16 21.97 -19.15
C PHE A 261 -3.79 23.16 -20.05
N TYR A 262 -2.85 22.98 -20.99
CA TYR A 262 -2.51 23.99 -22.00
C TYR A 262 -3.71 24.43 -22.85
N GLY A 263 -4.61 23.48 -23.17
CA GLY A 263 -5.80 23.69 -23.98
C GLY A 263 -6.99 24.31 -23.24
N LEU A 264 -6.88 24.63 -21.93
CA LEU A 264 -7.92 25.38 -21.22
C LEU A 264 -8.12 26.75 -21.88
N LYS A 265 -9.38 27.15 -22.08
CA LYS A 265 -9.73 28.33 -22.88
C LYS A 265 -10.44 29.34 -21.98
N PHE A 266 -9.96 30.57 -21.99
CA PHE A 266 -10.49 31.68 -21.20
C PHE A 266 -11.05 32.76 -22.12
N THR A 267 -12.08 33.45 -21.65
CA THR A 267 -12.71 34.57 -22.36
C THR A 267 -12.65 35.81 -21.49
N ALA A 268 -12.07 36.88 -22.01
CA ALA A 268 -11.99 38.19 -21.35
C ALA A 268 -12.12 39.29 -22.42
N GLU A 269 -12.92 40.33 -22.14
CA GLU A 269 -13.11 41.49 -23.04
C GLU A 269 -13.43 41.12 -24.51
N ASN A 270 -14.30 40.12 -24.71
CA ASN A 270 -14.68 39.57 -26.03
C ASN A 270 -13.52 38.95 -26.84
N LYS A 271 -12.38 38.70 -26.20
CA LYS A 271 -11.25 37.94 -26.76
C LYS A 271 -11.19 36.58 -26.08
N GLU A 272 -10.62 35.63 -26.80
CA GLU A 272 -10.39 34.28 -26.30
C GLU A 272 -8.92 33.96 -26.32
N LYS A 273 -8.44 33.26 -25.29
CA LYS A 273 -7.04 32.88 -25.16
C LYS A 273 -6.91 31.53 -24.48
N TYR A 274 -5.98 30.72 -24.95
CA TYR A 274 -5.64 29.45 -24.30
C TYR A 274 -4.72 29.68 -23.10
N LEU A 275 -4.79 28.79 -22.11
CA LEU A 275 -3.95 28.88 -20.91
C LEU A 275 -2.47 28.83 -21.28
N LEU A 276 -2.10 28.07 -22.31
CA LEU A 276 -0.73 28.09 -22.84
C LEU A 276 -0.23 29.50 -23.18
N ASP A 277 -0.99 30.28 -23.95
CA ASP A 277 -0.58 31.65 -24.28
C ASP A 277 -0.54 32.55 -23.04
N ILE A 278 -1.43 32.32 -22.08
CA ILE A 278 -1.47 33.07 -20.81
C ILE A 278 -0.22 32.76 -19.97
N LEU A 279 0.17 31.49 -19.84
CA LEU A 279 1.37 31.07 -19.12
C LEU A 279 2.64 31.65 -19.73
N LEU A 280 2.73 31.65 -21.06
CA LEU A 280 3.86 32.26 -21.76
C LEU A 280 3.90 33.78 -21.56
N ASP A 281 2.77 34.47 -21.54
CA ASP A 281 2.72 35.91 -21.23
C ASP A 281 3.07 36.24 -19.78
N LEU A 282 2.75 35.35 -18.83
CA LEU A 282 3.23 35.45 -17.45
C LEU A 282 4.76 35.39 -17.43
N SER A 283 5.37 34.45 -18.15
CA SER A 283 6.83 34.32 -18.22
C SER A 283 7.52 35.54 -18.82
N GLU A 284 6.89 36.17 -19.80
CA GLU A 284 7.39 37.39 -20.43
C GLU A 284 7.05 38.68 -19.66
N LYS A 285 6.29 38.57 -18.56
CA LYS A 285 5.80 39.70 -17.75
C LYS A 285 4.95 40.70 -18.54
N LYS A 286 4.12 40.19 -19.46
CA LYS A 286 3.25 40.99 -20.36
C LYS A 286 1.76 40.69 -20.20
N LEU A 287 1.37 39.93 -19.18
CA LEU A 287 -0.03 39.54 -19.01
C LEU A 287 -0.88 40.69 -18.45
N ASP A 288 -1.98 41.00 -19.15
CA ASP A 288 -2.98 41.98 -18.70
C ASP A 288 -3.85 41.46 -17.53
N LEU A 289 -4.32 42.40 -16.69
CA LEU A 289 -5.15 42.10 -15.51
C LEU A 289 -6.47 41.37 -15.86
N CYS A 290 -7.06 41.61 -17.03
CA CYS A 290 -8.33 40.99 -17.42
C CYS A 290 -8.21 39.45 -17.52
N TRP A 291 -7.05 38.93 -17.95
CA TRP A 291 -6.78 37.49 -18.00
C TRP A 291 -6.54 36.92 -16.60
N ILE A 292 -5.91 37.67 -15.71
CA ILE A 292 -5.73 37.28 -14.30
C ILE A 292 -7.11 37.16 -13.62
N ILE A 293 -8.01 38.12 -13.86
CA ILE A 293 -9.39 38.09 -13.38
C ILE A 293 -10.11 36.84 -13.91
N ALA A 294 -10.01 36.55 -15.22
CA ALA A 294 -10.64 35.36 -15.81
C ALA A 294 -10.12 34.04 -15.20
N MET A 295 -8.80 33.93 -14.96
CA MET A 295 -8.22 32.78 -14.29
C MET A 295 -8.64 32.67 -12.82
N SER A 296 -8.69 33.79 -12.11
CA SER A 296 -9.12 33.82 -10.71
C SER A 296 -10.59 33.41 -10.56
N GLN A 297 -11.43 33.80 -11.52
CA GLN A 297 -12.84 33.38 -11.57
C GLN A 297 -13.02 31.89 -11.78
N TRP A 298 -12.12 31.25 -12.54
CA TRP A 298 -12.09 29.82 -12.75
C TRP A 298 -11.50 29.06 -11.54
N LEU A 299 -10.41 29.57 -10.96
CA LEU A 299 -9.80 28.97 -9.76
C LEU A 299 -10.77 28.95 -8.59
N CYS A 300 -11.50 30.04 -8.35
CA CYS A 300 -12.46 30.15 -7.25
C CYS A 300 -13.78 29.38 -7.47
N GLU A 301 -13.91 28.58 -8.53
CA GLU A 301 -14.90 27.50 -8.56
C GLU A 301 -14.64 26.49 -7.42
N ASP A 302 -13.37 26.32 -7.04
CA ASP A 302 -13.00 25.76 -5.73
C ASP A 302 -12.87 26.93 -4.74
N GLY A 303 -13.81 26.99 -3.80
CA GLY A 303 -13.88 28.07 -2.80
C GLY A 303 -12.64 28.21 -1.92
N SER A 304 -11.75 27.21 -1.88
CA SER A 304 -10.49 27.26 -1.13
C SER A 304 -9.35 27.95 -1.90
N LEU A 305 -9.48 28.12 -3.22
CA LEU A 305 -8.45 28.68 -4.09
C LEU A 305 -8.72 30.16 -4.38
N ILE A 306 -8.41 31.02 -3.40
CA ILE A 306 -8.60 32.48 -3.48
C ILE A 306 -7.24 33.16 -3.60
N VAL A 307 -6.99 33.85 -4.72
CA VAL A 307 -5.79 34.68 -4.94
C VAL A 307 -5.84 35.87 -3.99
N LYS A 308 -4.88 35.97 -3.07
CA LYS A 308 -4.83 37.03 -2.06
C LYS A 308 -4.23 38.32 -2.61
N ASN A 309 -5.04 39.10 -3.34
CA ASN A 309 -4.62 40.40 -3.84
C ASN A 309 -5.80 41.38 -3.97
N ILE A 310 -5.59 42.64 -3.56
CA ILE A 310 -6.61 43.69 -3.56
C ILE A 310 -7.17 43.99 -4.96
N ALA A 311 -6.39 43.76 -6.03
CA ALA A 311 -6.83 43.95 -7.41
C ALA A 311 -8.01 43.05 -7.79
N LEU A 312 -8.24 41.96 -7.05
CA LEU A 312 -9.29 40.97 -7.29
C LEU A 312 -10.47 41.09 -6.32
N ASP A 313 -10.45 42.07 -5.41
CA ASP A 313 -11.51 42.27 -4.42
C ASP A 313 -12.90 42.43 -5.04
N SER A 314 -13.00 43.10 -6.19
CA SER A 314 -14.27 43.28 -6.91
C SER A 314 -14.87 41.94 -7.35
N VAL A 315 -14.03 40.98 -7.76
CA VAL A 315 -14.44 39.63 -8.16
C VAL A 315 -15.00 38.87 -6.96
N TYR A 316 -14.25 38.84 -5.86
CA TYR A 316 -14.63 38.08 -4.66
C TYR A 316 -15.81 38.70 -3.92
N ARG A 317 -15.91 40.04 -3.89
CA ARG A 317 -17.06 40.74 -3.30
C ARG A 317 -18.35 40.45 -4.08
N THR A 318 -18.29 40.45 -5.42
CA THR A 318 -19.45 40.14 -6.26
C THR A 318 -19.92 38.69 -6.09
N ARG A 319 -18.97 37.76 -5.93
CA ARG A 319 -19.27 36.33 -5.74
C ARG A 319 -19.49 35.92 -4.28
N LYS A 320 -19.28 36.83 -3.32
CA LYS A 320 -19.32 36.58 -1.86
C LYS A 320 -18.41 35.41 -1.45
N LEU A 321 -17.16 35.44 -1.91
CA LEU A 321 -16.14 34.41 -1.64
C LEU A 321 -14.96 34.96 -0.84
N GLY A 322 -14.17 34.07 -0.24
CA GLY A 322 -12.97 34.44 0.51
C GLY A 322 -13.28 35.40 1.67
N PRO A 323 -12.56 36.53 1.82
CA PRO A 323 -12.83 37.52 2.87
C PRO A 323 -14.25 38.11 2.87
N TYR A 324 -14.98 37.96 1.76
CA TYR A 324 -16.33 38.50 1.56
C TYR A 324 -17.45 37.46 1.73
N PHE A 325 -17.12 36.26 2.24
CA PHE A 325 -18.11 35.23 2.55
C PHE A 325 -18.94 35.64 3.79
N ASP A 326 -20.25 35.77 3.62
CA ASP A 326 -21.19 36.31 4.61
C ASP A 326 -22.34 35.32 4.93
N ASN A 327 -23.19 35.70 5.89
CA ASN A 327 -24.33 34.89 6.33
C ASN A 327 -25.34 34.66 5.19
N ALA A 328 -25.53 35.60 4.27
CA ALA A 328 -26.40 35.43 3.11
C ALA A 328 -25.89 34.33 2.16
N ALA A 329 -24.59 34.32 1.87
CA ALA A 329 -23.94 33.27 1.07
C ALA A 329 -23.99 31.92 1.80
N LEU A 330 -23.74 31.89 3.10
CA LEU A 330 -23.84 30.69 3.93
C LEU A 330 -25.27 30.11 3.90
N GLN A 331 -26.29 30.94 4.14
CA GLN A 331 -27.70 30.52 4.13
C GLN A 331 -28.10 29.89 2.79
N LYS A 332 -27.65 30.47 1.66
CA LYS A 332 -27.89 29.91 0.33
C LYS A 332 -27.34 28.49 0.19
N ILE A 333 -26.13 28.24 0.70
CA ILE A 333 -25.49 26.91 0.64
C ILE A 333 -26.18 25.95 1.62
N LEU A 334 -26.51 26.37 2.84
CA LEU A 334 -27.23 25.53 3.81
C LEU A 334 -28.59 25.05 3.26
N ASN A 335 -29.31 25.91 2.55
CA ASN A 335 -30.55 25.52 1.88
C ASN A 335 -30.33 24.46 0.79
N GLN A 336 -29.19 24.48 0.09
CA GLN A 336 -28.84 23.43 -0.88
C GLN A 336 -28.58 22.08 -0.19
N LEU A 337 -27.97 22.09 1.00
CA LEU A 337 -27.69 20.88 1.78
C LEU A 337 -28.97 20.13 2.19
N GLN A 338 -30.12 20.81 2.35
CA GLN A 338 -31.37 20.17 2.76
C GLN A 338 -31.78 19.02 1.84
N THR A 339 -31.51 19.14 0.55
CA THR A 339 -31.86 18.12 -0.46
C THR A 339 -31.03 16.84 -0.36
N SER A 340 -29.86 16.92 0.25
CA SER A 340 -28.86 15.85 0.34
C SER A 340 -28.54 15.44 1.79
N CYS A 341 -29.26 15.98 2.77
CA CYS A 341 -29.02 15.76 4.19
C CYS A 341 -29.72 14.49 4.68
N PRO A 342 -29.03 13.60 5.43
CA PRO A 342 -29.68 12.48 6.11
C PRO A 342 -30.84 12.94 7.00
N ALA A 343 -31.92 12.17 7.06
CA ALA A 343 -33.13 12.54 7.80
C ALA A 343 -32.87 12.83 9.29
N GLU A 344 -31.89 12.12 9.87
CA GLU A 344 -31.46 12.28 11.27
C GLU A 344 -30.80 13.63 11.56
N LEU A 345 -30.21 14.27 10.53
CA LEU A 345 -29.46 15.53 10.66
C LEU A 345 -30.25 16.75 10.20
N LEU A 346 -31.40 16.55 9.55
CA LEU A 346 -32.30 17.63 9.11
C LEU A 346 -32.71 18.58 10.24
N PRO A 347 -33.05 18.13 11.47
CA PRO A 347 -33.40 19.04 12.56
C PRO A 347 -32.26 20.01 12.90
N THR A 348 -31.03 19.51 13.01
CA THR A 348 -29.83 20.30 13.30
C THR A 348 -29.53 21.28 12.16
N LEU A 349 -29.66 20.84 10.91
CA LEU A 349 -29.48 21.70 9.73
C LEU A 349 -30.55 22.81 9.69
N ASN A 350 -31.81 22.50 9.98
CA ASN A 350 -32.89 23.49 9.99
C ASN A 350 -32.71 24.52 11.11
N GLN A 351 -32.21 24.10 12.28
CA GLN A 351 -31.83 25.02 13.35
C GLN A 351 -30.73 25.98 12.88
N LEU A 352 -29.66 25.46 12.26
CA LEU A 352 -28.58 26.29 11.69
C LEU A 352 -29.08 27.27 10.63
N ILE A 353 -30.01 26.86 9.77
CA ILE A 353 -30.63 27.76 8.78
C ILE A 353 -31.40 28.89 9.48
N SER A 354 -32.17 28.59 10.52
CA SER A 354 -32.90 29.61 11.30
C SER A 354 -31.94 30.61 11.95
N GLU A 355 -30.92 30.11 12.66
CA GLU A 355 -29.93 30.96 13.34
C GLU A 355 -29.13 31.84 12.36
N THR A 356 -28.81 31.30 11.17
CA THR A 356 -28.16 32.08 10.10
C THR A 356 -29.11 33.15 9.54
N SER A 357 -30.42 32.87 9.48
CA SER A 357 -31.45 33.81 8.99
C SER A 357 -31.74 34.95 9.97
N GLU A 358 -31.58 34.70 11.27
CA GLU A 358 -31.71 35.71 12.34
C GLU A 358 -30.49 36.63 12.44
N SER A 359 -29.37 36.21 11.86
CA SER A 359 -28.12 36.97 11.81
C SER A 359 -28.15 38.06 10.73
N LEU A 360 -27.31 39.09 10.87
CA LEU A 360 -27.17 40.13 9.85
C LEU A 360 -26.68 39.52 8.51
N PRO A 361 -27.40 39.71 7.38
CA PRO A 361 -27.08 39.03 6.11
C PRO A 361 -25.67 39.29 5.56
N ASP A 362 -25.21 40.54 5.61
CA ASP A 362 -23.88 40.94 5.11
C ASP A 362 -22.76 40.75 6.16
N ALA A 363 -23.07 40.22 7.34
CA ALA A 363 -22.06 39.97 8.37
C ALA A 363 -21.32 38.65 8.12
N ARG A 364 -20.06 38.60 8.55
CA ARG A 364 -19.25 37.37 8.54
C ARG A 364 -19.86 36.33 9.51
N PRO A 365 -19.87 35.03 9.17
CA PRO A 365 -20.31 33.98 10.08
C PRO A 365 -19.57 34.00 11.43
N SER A 366 -20.31 33.83 12.52
CA SER A 366 -19.74 33.80 13.87
C SER A 366 -19.00 32.49 14.14
N GLU A 367 -18.03 32.53 15.08
CA GLU A 367 -17.27 31.35 15.49
C GLU A 367 -18.17 30.26 16.07
N GLU A 368 -19.22 30.64 16.83
CA GLU A 368 -20.23 29.71 17.35
C GLU A 368 -20.97 28.97 16.24
N LEU A 369 -21.35 29.67 15.16
CA LEU A 369 -22.02 29.07 14.01
C LEU A 369 -21.09 28.09 13.29
N VAL A 370 -19.82 28.46 13.12
CA VAL A 370 -18.79 27.59 12.53
C VAL A 370 -18.57 26.34 13.39
N GLN A 371 -18.57 26.46 14.72
CA GLN A 371 -18.44 25.29 15.61
C GLN A 371 -19.62 24.33 15.48
N LYS A 372 -20.86 24.85 15.44
CA LYS A 372 -22.05 24.01 15.19
C LYS A 372 -22.00 23.31 13.82
N LEU A 373 -21.43 23.97 12.80
CA LEU A 373 -21.18 23.33 11.51
C LEU A 373 -20.14 22.21 11.62
N ARG A 374 -19.06 22.37 12.40
CA ARG A 374 -18.11 21.27 12.67
C ARG A 374 -18.82 20.06 13.28
N ASP A 375 -19.70 20.30 14.25
CA ASP A 375 -20.45 19.23 14.91
C ASP A 375 -21.39 18.52 13.92
N LEU A 376 -22.08 19.27 13.05
CA LEU A 376 -22.92 18.72 11.98
C LEU A 376 -22.10 17.83 11.01
N TYR A 377 -20.91 18.28 10.60
CA TYR A 377 -20.04 17.51 9.70
C TYR A 377 -19.49 16.25 10.38
N ALA A 378 -19.17 16.31 11.67
CA ALA A 378 -18.72 15.15 12.44
C ALA A 378 -19.81 14.07 12.53
N GLU A 379 -21.05 14.46 12.83
CA GLU A 379 -22.18 13.51 12.85
C GLU A 379 -22.49 12.96 11.46
N ARG A 380 -22.43 13.81 10.43
CA ARG A 380 -22.58 13.36 9.05
C ARG A 380 -21.50 12.36 8.66
N PHE A 381 -20.24 12.62 8.97
CA PHE A 381 -19.15 11.71 8.61
C PHE A 381 -19.33 10.34 9.25
N LYS A 382 -19.73 10.28 10.53
CA LYS A 382 -20.11 9.01 11.20
C LYS A 382 -21.23 8.27 10.46
N ALA A 383 -22.20 9.01 9.91
CA ALA A 383 -23.31 8.43 9.17
C ALA A 383 -22.89 7.89 7.79
N VAL A 384 -21.89 8.49 7.12
CA VAL A 384 -21.54 8.17 5.72
C VAL A 384 -20.25 7.38 5.54
N VAL A 385 -19.34 7.34 6.51
CA VAL A 385 -18.05 6.66 6.38
C VAL A 385 -18.23 5.20 5.98
N ASP A 386 -17.45 4.76 5.00
CA ASP A 386 -17.52 3.44 4.39
C ASP A 386 -18.89 3.07 3.76
N LYS A 387 -19.75 4.06 3.45
CA LYS A 387 -21.05 3.89 2.75
C LYS A 387 -21.10 4.66 1.42
N GLU A 388 -22.23 4.59 0.70
CA GLU A 388 -22.40 5.18 -0.64
C GLU A 388 -22.09 6.69 -0.72
N HIS A 389 -22.41 7.44 0.33
CA HIS A 389 -22.23 8.90 0.38
C HIS A 389 -20.95 9.35 1.12
N ASP A 390 -19.97 8.46 1.27
CA ASP A 390 -18.64 8.81 1.78
C ASP A 390 -17.94 9.78 0.80
N TYR A 391 -17.30 10.82 1.32
CA TYR A 391 -16.61 11.84 0.52
C TYR A 391 -15.44 11.28 -0.30
N LEU A 392 -14.82 10.19 0.17
CA LEU A 392 -13.75 9.50 -0.55
C LEU A 392 -14.28 8.67 -1.74
N ARG A 393 -15.58 8.34 -1.75
CA ARG A 393 -16.21 7.50 -2.78
C ARG A 393 -16.98 8.31 -3.82
N LEU A 394 -17.66 9.36 -3.38
CA LEU A 394 -18.48 10.20 -4.24
C LEU A 394 -18.20 11.68 -3.93
N GLN A 395 -17.52 12.40 -4.83
CA GLN A 395 -17.33 13.85 -4.68
C GLN A 395 -18.45 14.68 -5.34
N ASN A 396 -19.11 14.12 -6.36
CA ASN A 396 -20.13 14.83 -7.14
C ASN A 396 -21.55 14.56 -6.61
N GLY A 397 -22.54 15.28 -7.14
CA GLY A 397 -23.96 15.06 -6.80
C GLY A 397 -24.25 15.41 -5.34
N VAL A 398 -24.72 14.43 -4.55
CA VAL A 398 -25.18 14.60 -3.15
C VAL A 398 -24.10 15.24 -2.26
N ASN A 399 -22.81 14.93 -2.49
CA ASN A 399 -21.68 15.41 -1.69
C ASN A 399 -21.13 16.77 -2.17
N GLN A 400 -21.43 17.21 -3.38
CA GLN A 400 -20.85 18.44 -3.94
C GLN A 400 -21.17 19.68 -3.09
N PRO A 401 -22.42 19.92 -2.62
CA PRO A 401 -22.71 21.10 -1.79
C PRO A 401 -22.00 21.06 -0.44
N TRP A 402 -21.80 19.87 0.14
CA TRP A 402 -21.06 19.68 1.39
C TRP A 402 -19.57 20.01 1.23
N ILE A 403 -18.97 19.60 0.12
CA ILE A 403 -17.57 19.91 -0.21
C ILE A 403 -17.41 21.40 -0.51
N ALA A 404 -18.32 21.99 -1.30
CA ALA A 404 -18.30 23.40 -1.64
C ALA A 404 -18.41 24.31 -0.42
N LEU A 405 -19.24 23.96 0.57
CA LEU A 405 -19.31 24.70 1.83
C LEU A 405 -17.98 24.66 2.58
N ALA A 406 -17.37 23.47 2.71
CA ALA A 406 -16.08 23.31 3.37
C ALA A 406 -14.97 24.13 2.68
N GLN A 407 -14.92 24.09 1.34
CA GLN A 407 -14.00 24.89 0.54
C GLN A 407 -14.20 26.40 0.76
N ASN A 408 -15.44 26.89 0.73
CA ASN A 408 -15.76 28.30 0.95
C ASN A 408 -15.39 28.77 2.37
N LEU A 409 -15.65 27.95 3.38
CA LEU A 409 -15.24 28.25 4.76
C LEU A 409 -13.70 28.32 4.90
N ALA A 410 -12.98 27.42 4.22
CA ALA A 410 -11.51 27.41 4.22
C ALA A 410 -10.93 28.64 3.49
N GLY A 411 -11.45 28.99 2.31
CA GLY A 411 -11.04 30.18 1.58
C GLY A 411 -11.37 31.48 2.31
N ALA A 412 -12.44 31.49 3.11
CA ALA A 412 -12.80 32.58 4.01
C ALA A 412 -11.97 32.62 5.31
N ALA A 413 -11.02 31.69 5.48
CA ALA A 413 -10.22 31.51 6.70
C ALA A 413 -11.09 31.43 7.97
N LEU A 414 -12.26 30.78 7.88
CA LEU A 414 -13.14 30.45 9.01
C LEU A 414 -12.83 29.06 9.60
N ILE A 415 -12.19 28.20 8.80
CA ILE A 415 -11.68 26.89 9.20
C ILE A 415 -10.23 26.74 8.70
N GLU A 416 -9.59 25.62 9.02
CA GLU A 416 -8.26 25.30 8.53
C GLU A 416 -8.21 25.21 6.99
N SER A 417 -7.06 25.55 6.40
CA SER A 417 -6.87 25.49 4.95
C SER A 417 -7.04 24.07 4.39
N ASN A 418 -6.66 23.05 5.17
CA ASN A 418 -7.00 21.68 4.88
C ASN A 418 -8.48 21.39 5.21
N TYR A 419 -9.36 21.78 4.30
CA TYR A 419 -10.80 21.55 4.44
C TYR A 419 -11.18 20.05 4.50
N TYR A 420 -10.28 19.11 4.13
CA TYR A 420 -10.55 17.68 4.33
C TYR A 420 -10.69 17.31 5.80
N ARG A 421 -10.03 18.02 6.73
CA ARG A 421 -10.24 17.82 8.18
C ARG A 421 -11.63 18.25 8.64
N PHE A 422 -12.27 19.17 7.93
CA PHE A 422 -13.66 19.55 8.18
C PHE A 422 -14.63 18.51 7.63
N LEU A 423 -14.33 17.91 6.47
CA LEU A 423 -15.10 16.80 5.90
C LEU A 423 -14.94 15.49 6.67
N ILE A 424 -13.72 15.22 7.14
CA ILE A 424 -13.29 13.96 7.77
C ILE A 424 -12.64 14.33 9.12
N PRO A 425 -13.43 14.56 10.18
CA PRO A 425 -12.89 15.08 11.45
C PRO A 425 -11.97 14.12 12.21
N SER A 426 -11.87 12.86 11.78
CA SER A 426 -10.92 11.89 12.34
C SER A 426 -9.48 12.10 11.87
N LEU A 427 -9.25 12.90 10.82
CA LEU A 427 -7.91 13.18 10.29
C LEU A 427 -7.09 14.01 11.27
N ALA A 428 -5.84 13.58 11.48
CA ALA A 428 -4.93 14.20 12.41
C ALA A 428 -4.11 15.32 11.73
N PRO A 429 -3.90 16.48 12.39
CA PRO A 429 -3.19 17.63 11.79
C PRO A 429 -1.78 17.33 11.29
N GLU A 430 -1.09 16.37 11.93
CA GLU A 430 0.26 15.94 11.52
C GLU A 430 0.32 15.34 10.10
N ASN A 431 -0.83 15.03 9.48
CA ASN A 431 -0.94 14.45 8.15
C ASN A 431 -1.60 15.39 7.12
N ASP A 432 -1.53 16.71 7.36
CA ASP A 432 -2.03 17.72 6.40
C ASP A 432 -1.17 17.78 5.12
N ILE A 433 0.01 17.16 5.14
CA ILE A 433 0.98 17.11 4.04
C ILE A 433 1.20 15.66 3.62
N GLU A 434 1.27 15.42 2.32
CA GLU A 434 1.62 14.12 1.75
C GLU A 434 3.13 13.86 1.91
N LEU A 435 3.47 12.71 2.50
CA LEU A 435 4.81 12.39 3.00
C LEU A 435 5.92 12.46 1.93
N ILE A 436 5.65 12.03 0.69
CA ILE A 436 6.67 11.91 -0.36
C ILE A 436 6.82 13.21 -1.15
N SER A 437 5.70 13.80 -1.57
CA SER A 437 5.68 15.02 -2.37
C SER A 437 5.91 16.29 -1.56
N GLY A 438 5.56 16.29 -0.26
CA GLY A 438 5.55 17.49 0.57
C GLY A 438 4.40 18.44 0.25
N ASP A 439 3.45 18.04 -0.59
CA ASP A 439 2.29 18.83 -0.96
C ASP A 439 1.16 18.72 0.08
N PRO A 440 0.38 19.79 0.33
CA PRO A 440 -0.88 19.69 1.04
C PRO A 440 -1.79 18.62 0.45
N VAL A 441 -2.42 17.80 1.31
CA VAL A 441 -3.30 16.71 0.85
C VAL A 441 -4.49 17.19 0.01
N THR A 442 -4.90 18.46 0.17
CA THR A 442 -5.97 19.08 -0.62
C THR A 442 -5.59 19.41 -2.06
N HIS A 443 -4.30 19.31 -2.44
CA HIS A 443 -3.88 19.46 -3.83
C HIS A 443 -4.41 18.35 -4.74
N TYR A 444 -4.71 17.18 -4.17
CA TYR A 444 -5.20 16.03 -4.89
C TYR A 444 -6.66 15.76 -4.49
N PRO A 445 -7.52 15.32 -5.42
CA PRO A 445 -8.92 15.07 -5.12
C PRO A 445 -9.07 13.86 -4.18
N LEU A 446 -10.11 13.87 -3.35
CA LEU A 446 -10.40 12.80 -2.38
C LEU A 446 -10.46 11.39 -3.01
N SER A 447 -10.82 11.26 -4.28
CA SER A 447 -10.88 9.97 -5.00
C SER A 447 -9.51 9.34 -5.25
N HIS A 448 -8.43 10.10 -5.08
CA HIS A 448 -7.05 9.60 -5.17
C HIS A 448 -6.52 9.07 -3.84
N TYR A 449 -7.36 9.12 -2.79
CA TYR A 449 -7.04 8.65 -1.47
C TYR A 449 -7.98 7.53 -1.04
N ILE A 450 -7.49 6.70 -0.12
CA ILE A 450 -8.35 5.90 0.76
C ILE A 450 -8.06 6.30 2.21
N LEU A 451 -9.04 6.12 3.08
CA LEU A 451 -8.86 6.35 4.51
C LEU A 451 -8.05 5.20 5.11
N SER A 452 -7.11 5.49 6.01
CA SER A 452 -6.42 4.47 6.80
C SER A 452 -7.38 3.69 7.70
N GLU A 453 -7.05 2.45 8.07
CA GLU A 453 -7.92 1.63 8.91
C GLU A 453 -8.30 2.32 10.24
N ASN A 454 -7.34 3.02 10.84
CA ASN A 454 -7.53 3.79 12.07
C ASN A 454 -8.21 5.16 11.88
N GLY A 455 -8.47 5.57 10.64
CA GLY A 455 -9.19 6.81 10.31
C GLY A 455 -8.39 8.12 10.47
N ARG A 456 -7.10 8.05 10.80
CA ARG A 456 -6.29 9.22 11.19
C ARG A 456 -5.56 9.91 10.04
N TYR A 457 -5.40 9.24 8.90
CA TYR A 457 -4.67 9.78 7.76
C TYR A 457 -5.22 9.23 6.44
N LEU A 458 -4.87 9.90 5.35
CA LEU A 458 -5.24 9.52 3.99
C LEU A 458 -4.05 8.79 3.34
N ILE A 459 -4.32 7.67 2.68
CA ILE A 459 -3.33 6.90 1.93
C ILE A 459 -3.40 7.33 0.47
N TYR A 460 -2.31 7.91 -0.03
CA TYR A 460 -2.26 8.42 -1.41
C TYR A 460 -1.95 7.31 -2.41
N LEU A 461 -2.90 7.01 -3.28
CA LEU A 461 -2.84 5.83 -4.15
C LEU A 461 -1.82 5.93 -5.28
N SER A 462 -1.53 7.14 -5.76
CA SER A 462 -0.47 7.33 -6.77
C SER A 462 0.88 6.84 -6.24
N ASN A 463 1.17 7.06 -4.95
CA ASN A 463 2.41 6.58 -4.35
C ASN A 463 2.43 5.05 -4.23
N CYS A 464 1.30 4.42 -3.93
CA CYS A 464 1.17 2.96 -3.97
C CYS A 464 1.45 2.40 -5.38
N VAL A 465 0.91 3.04 -6.42
CA VAL A 465 1.15 2.66 -7.83
C VAL A 465 2.62 2.86 -8.23
N ASN A 466 3.21 3.99 -7.85
CA ASN A 466 4.63 4.29 -8.12
C ASN A 466 5.53 3.27 -7.43
N GLN A 467 5.23 2.93 -6.18
CA GLN A 467 5.94 1.89 -5.42
C GLN A 467 5.82 0.52 -6.09
N HIS A 468 4.63 0.14 -6.58
CA HIS A 468 4.46 -1.12 -7.31
C HIS A 468 5.17 -1.10 -8.66
N THR A 469 5.18 0.03 -9.35
CA THR A 469 5.88 0.17 -10.65
C THR A 469 7.39 0.07 -10.47
N ALA A 470 7.93 0.67 -9.41
CA ALA A 470 9.36 0.67 -9.12
C ALA A 470 9.84 -0.65 -8.48
N ARG A 471 9.07 -1.23 -7.56
CA ARG A 471 9.50 -2.33 -6.68
C ARG A 471 8.60 -3.57 -6.69
N ARG A 472 7.53 -3.58 -7.50
CA ARG A 472 6.55 -4.68 -7.60
C ARG A 472 5.79 -5.00 -6.32
N THR A 473 5.86 -4.14 -5.31
CA THR A 473 5.09 -4.22 -4.08
C THR A 473 4.07 -3.08 -4.00
N PHE A 474 2.81 -3.40 -3.70
CA PHE A 474 1.77 -2.39 -3.54
C PHE A 474 1.57 -2.10 -2.05
N LEU A 475 2.22 -1.05 -1.55
CA LEU A 475 2.28 -0.71 -0.13
C LEU A 475 1.67 0.67 0.13
N ASN A 476 1.14 0.86 1.34
CA ASN A 476 0.83 2.16 1.92
C ASN A 476 2.15 2.94 2.12
N CYS A 477 2.37 3.94 1.27
CA CYS A 477 3.54 4.80 1.31
C CYS A 477 3.30 6.13 2.04
N SER A 478 2.14 6.31 2.65
CA SER A 478 1.79 7.51 3.43
C SER A 478 2.27 7.43 4.89
N ILE A 479 3.03 6.38 5.22
CA ILE A 479 3.66 6.16 6.52
C ILE A 479 5.10 5.67 6.34
N GLU A 480 5.94 5.92 7.34
CA GLU A 480 7.31 5.41 7.38
C GLU A 480 7.50 4.45 8.57
N PRO A 481 7.94 3.20 8.34
CA PRO A 481 8.18 2.58 7.03
C PRO A 481 6.87 2.23 6.28
N PRO A 482 6.90 2.10 4.93
CA PRO A 482 5.73 1.66 4.16
C PRO A 482 5.26 0.26 4.57
N LEU A 483 3.94 0.05 4.66
CA LEU A 483 3.33 -1.21 5.08
C LEU A 483 2.33 -1.74 4.04
N PRO A 484 2.04 -3.06 4.01
CA PRO A 484 0.94 -3.58 3.21
C PRO A 484 -0.39 -2.96 3.61
N LEU A 485 -1.30 -2.80 2.64
CA LEU A 485 -2.66 -2.37 2.94
C LEU A 485 -3.37 -3.43 3.79
N THR A 486 -4.11 -2.98 4.80
CA THR A 486 -4.92 -3.89 5.61
C THR A 486 -6.13 -4.41 4.81
N PRO A 487 -6.82 -5.48 5.26
CA PRO A 487 -8.01 -5.97 4.56
C PRO A 487 -9.08 -4.89 4.38
N LYS A 488 -9.26 -4.02 5.38
CA LYS A 488 -10.22 -2.91 5.33
C LYS A 488 -9.79 -1.84 4.32
N GLU A 489 -8.50 -1.50 4.28
CA GLU A 489 -7.94 -0.55 3.30
C GLU A 489 -8.03 -1.10 1.87
N THR A 490 -7.76 -2.39 1.70
CA THR A 490 -7.90 -3.08 0.41
C THR A 490 -9.35 -3.06 -0.08
N GLN A 491 -10.34 -3.24 0.82
CA GLN A 491 -11.76 -3.11 0.46
C GLN A 491 -12.12 -1.68 0.03
N ARG A 492 -11.47 -0.66 0.60
CA ARG A 492 -11.71 0.75 0.24
C ARG A 492 -11.21 1.10 -1.16
N LEU A 493 -10.22 0.37 -1.71
CA LEU A 493 -9.74 0.56 -3.09
C LEU A 493 -10.84 0.43 -4.14
N ASN A 494 -11.88 -0.38 -3.86
CA ASN A 494 -13.02 -0.57 -4.77
C ASN A 494 -13.76 0.73 -5.10
N PHE A 495 -13.57 1.76 -4.28
CA PHE A 495 -14.25 3.05 -4.42
C PHE A 495 -13.31 4.20 -4.77
N ALA A 496 -12.02 3.91 -4.96
CA ALA A 496 -11.07 4.89 -5.46
C ALA A 496 -11.36 5.25 -6.92
N ALA A 497 -10.68 6.28 -7.44
CA ALA A 497 -10.75 6.60 -8.86
C ALA A 497 -10.44 5.35 -9.71
N SER A 498 -11.20 5.18 -10.81
CA SER A 498 -11.20 3.94 -11.60
C SER A 498 -9.82 3.55 -12.11
N GLU A 499 -8.92 4.51 -12.32
CA GLU A 499 -7.54 4.25 -12.72
C GLU A 499 -6.76 3.42 -11.69
N TYR A 500 -6.89 3.73 -10.40
CA TYR A 500 -6.23 2.99 -9.32
C TYR A 500 -6.84 1.62 -9.13
N MET A 501 -8.17 1.52 -9.17
CA MET A 501 -8.88 0.25 -9.03
C MET A 501 -8.61 -0.68 -10.23
N ASN A 502 -8.60 -0.14 -11.45
CA ASN A 502 -8.26 -0.90 -12.65
C ASN A 502 -6.80 -1.35 -12.62
N TYR A 503 -5.88 -0.46 -12.23
CA TYR A 503 -4.47 -0.82 -12.04
C TYR A 503 -4.32 -1.92 -10.99
N PHE A 504 -4.96 -1.78 -9.83
CA PHE A 504 -4.90 -2.76 -8.77
C PHE A 504 -5.43 -4.11 -9.25
N ASN A 505 -6.62 -4.17 -9.86
CA ASN A 505 -7.17 -5.45 -10.33
C ASN A 505 -6.35 -6.09 -11.46
N LYS A 506 -5.75 -5.29 -12.34
CA LYS A 506 -5.04 -5.79 -13.52
C LYS A 506 -3.58 -6.16 -13.23
N GLU A 507 -2.90 -5.34 -12.44
CA GLU A 507 -1.44 -5.40 -12.27
C GLU A 507 -1.02 -5.93 -10.88
N VAL A 508 -1.88 -5.76 -9.85
CA VAL A 508 -1.53 -6.05 -8.44
C VAL A 508 -2.27 -7.27 -7.89
N ARG A 509 -3.57 -7.36 -8.15
CA ARG A 509 -4.45 -8.44 -7.72
C ARG A 509 -4.10 -9.68 -8.52
N LYS A 510 -3.18 -10.43 -7.96
CA LYS A 510 -2.62 -11.65 -8.55
C LYS A 510 -3.28 -12.85 -7.90
N ASP A 511 -3.46 -13.92 -8.67
CA ASP A 511 -3.91 -15.22 -8.15
C ASP A 511 -2.99 -15.65 -7.00
N PRO A 512 -3.49 -16.34 -5.95
CA PRO A 512 -2.63 -16.85 -4.88
C PRO A 512 -1.50 -17.72 -5.46
N ASN A 513 -0.33 -17.71 -4.80
CA ASN A 513 0.77 -18.53 -5.27
C ASN A 513 0.35 -20.01 -5.27
N PRO A 514 0.67 -20.76 -6.34
CA PRO A 514 0.30 -22.17 -6.40
C PRO A 514 1.03 -22.94 -5.29
N PRO A 515 0.41 -23.97 -4.70
CA PRO A 515 1.08 -24.75 -3.66
C PRO A 515 2.23 -25.57 -4.25
N LEU A 516 3.29 -25.75 -3.47
CA LEU A 516 4.49 -26.52 -3.82
C LEU A 516 4.54 -27.84 -3.07
N LEU A 517 5.12 -28.88 -3.68
CA LEU A 517 5.46 -30.11 -2.98
C LEU A 517 6.50 -29.83 -1.88
N LYS A 518 6.37 -30.54 -0.76
CA LYS A 518 7.36 -30.46 0.33
C LYS A 518 8.78 -30.79 -0.16
N SER A 519 8.93 -31.76 -1.05
CA SER A 519 10.23 -32.12 -1.64
C SER A 519 10.85 -30.98 -2.45
N THR A 520 10.03 -30.20 -3.17
CA THR A 520 10.48 -29.01 -3.92
C THR A 520 11.01 -27.95 -2.96
N VAL A 521 10.28 -27.63 -1.90
CA VAL A 521 10.71 -26.67 -0.87
C VAL A 521 12.00 -27.13 -0.17
N ASP A 522 12.08 -28.43 0.18
CA ASP A 522 13.28 -29.01 0.79
C ASP A 522 14.49 -28.95 -0.14
N ALA A 523 14.32 -29.13 -1.46
CA ALA A 523 15.39 -28.97 -2.44
C ALA A 523 15.87 -27.51 -2.55
N VAL A 524 14.96 -26.53 -2.51
CA VAL A 524 15.33 -25.10 -2.48
C VAL A 524 16.07 -24.78 -1.17
N ARG A 525 15.67 -25.38 -0.04
CA ARG A 525 16.37 -25.24 1.24
C ARG A 525 17.81 -25.76 1.15
N GLU A 526 18.03 -26.92 0.55
CA GLU A 526 19.39 -27.46 0.37
C GLU A 526 20.22 -26.62 -0.62
N LEU A 527 19.60 -26.03 -1.64
CA LEU A 527 20.24 -25.02 -2.49
C LEU A 527 20.74 -23.83 -1.67
N VAL A 528 19.90 -23.26 -0.81
CA VAL A 528 20.27 -22.13 0.06
C VAL A 528 21.42 -22.51 0.99
N LYS A 529 21.34 -23.65 1.67
CA LYS A 529 22.40 -24.15 2.58
C LYS A 529 23.74 -24.33 1.88
N GLY A 530 23.74 -24.71 0.61
CA GLY A 530 24.95 -24.95 -0.16
C GLY A 530 25.51 -23.71 -0.86
N SER A 531 24.78 -22.59 -0.88
CA SER A 531 25.14 -21.42 -1.71
C SER A 531 25.14 -20.07 -1.00
N VAL A 532 24.54 -19.95 0.19
CA VAL A 532 24.47 -18.70 0.95
C VAL A 532 25.42 -18.77 2.16
N TYR A 533 26.36 -17.83 2.20
CA TYR A 533 27.41 -17.70 3.23
C TYR A 533 27.38 -16.30 3.84
N ASN A 534 27.72 -16.16 5.12
CA ASN A 534 27.57 -14.90 5.86
C ASN A 534 28.46 -13.78 5.28
N ASN A 535 29.71 -14.07 4.93
CA ASN A 535 30.62 -13.10 4.30
C ASN A 535 30.15 -12.68 2.91
N GLY A 536 29.54 -13.60 2.14
CA GLY A 536 28.97 -13.32 0.83
C GLY A 536 27.76 -12.38 0.87
N LEU A 537 27.06 -12.31 2.02
CA LEU A 537 25.96 -11.37 2.26
C LEU A 537 26.46 -9.98 2.71
N LEU A 538 27.54 -9.91 3.50
CA LEU A 538 28.09 -8.65 4.01
C LEU A 538 28.81 -7.80 2.94
N ALA A 539 29.54 -8.44 2.02
CA ALA A 539 30.44 -7.73 1.13
C ALA A 539 29.99 -7.72 -0.35
N ASN A 540 28.90 -8.43 -0.70
CA ASN A 540 28.60 -8.83 -2.08
C ASN A 540 29.81 -9.49 -2.80
N THR A 541 30.81 -9.95 -2.03
CA THR A 541 32.04 -10.58 -2.50
C THR A 541 32.35 -11.80 -1.64
N VAL A 542 32.95 -12.82 -2.24
CA VAL A 542 33.31 -14.07 -1.57
C VAL A 542 34.80 -14.01 -1.21
N ASP A 543 35.15 -13.89 0.07
CA ASP A 543 36.56 -13.84 0.53
C ASP A 543 37.31 -15.16 0.25
N ASP A 544 36.61 -16.30 0.25
CA ASP A 544 37.12 -17.62 -0.16
C ASP A 544 36.40 -18.14 -1.41
N TYR A 545 36.61 -17.45 -2.53
CA TYR A 545 36.03 -17.81 -3.83
C TYR A 545 36.32 -19.28 -4.22
N ARG A 546 37.48 -19.82 -3.82
CA ARG A 546 37.86 -21.19 -4.18
C ARG A 546 36.97 -22.23 -3.54
N THR A 547 36.66 -22.11 -2.24
CA THR A 547 35.86 -23.13 -1.55
C THR A 547 34.37 -22.80 -1.60
N GLN A 548 33.98 -21.58 -1.23
CA GLN A 548 32.58 -21.18 -1.15
C GLN A 548 31.94 -21.03 -2.54
N GLY A 549 32.67 -20.46 -3.51
CA GLY A 549 32.19 -20.35 -4.89
C GLY A 549 31.99 -21.71 -5.56
N GLN A 550 32.89 -22.68 -5.33
CA GLN A 550 32.73 -24.05 -5.84
C GLN A 550 31.55 -24.77 -5.21
N ASN A 551 31.34 -24.62 -3.90
CA ASN A 551 30.20 -25.21 -3.20
C ASN A 551 28.87 -24.63 -3.68
N ALA A 552 28.80 -23.29 -3.85
CA ALA A 552 27.63 -22.62 -4.39
C ALA A 552 27.32 -23.12 -5.81
N ALA A 553 28.33 -23.13 -6.70
CA ALA A 553 28.16 -23.64 -8.07
C ALA A 553 27.69 -25.10 -8.09
N LYS A 554 28.21 -25.96 -7.20
CA LYS A 554 27.78 -27.36 -7.05
C LYS A 554 26.34 -27.47 -6.54
N ALA A 555 25.94 -26.62 -5.59
CA ALA A 555 24.57 -26.59 -5.07
C ALA A 555 23.57 -26.20 -6.17
N TYR A 556 23.86 -25.14 -6.93
CA TYR A 556 23.05 -24.74 -8.09
C TYR A 556 23.00 -25.81 -9.18
N ALA A 557 24.14 -26.46 -9.50
CA ALA A 557 24.16 -27.56 -10.47
C ALA A 557 23.30 -28.76 -10.02
N THR A 558 23.37 -29.10 -8.73
CA THR A 558 22.56 -30.18 -8.14
C THR A 558 21.07 -29.83 -8.20
N PHE A 559 20.72 -28.60 -7.83
CA PHE A 559 19.34 -28.12 -7.90
C PHE A 559 18.82 -28.08 -9.34
N ARG A 560 19.65 -27.74 -10.32
CA ARG A 560 19.27 -27.73 -11.74
C ARG A 560 18.87 -29.13 -12.23
N GLU A 561 19.64 -30.15 -11.86
CA GLU A 561 19.29 -31.53 -12.22
C GLU A 561 18.00 -31.99 -11.53
N PHE A 562 17.80 -31.60 -10.26
CA PHE A 562 16.52 -31.80 -9.59
C PHE A 562 15.37 -31.09 -10.32
N PHE A 563 15.55 -29.81 -10.68
CA PHE A 563 14.54 -28.99 -11.35
C PHE A 563 14.12 -29.59 -12.70
N LYS A 564 15.07 -30.10 -13.50
CA LYS A 564 14.78 -30.78 -14.78
C LYS A 564 13.97 -32.07 -14.60
N GLN A 565 14.13 -32.74 -13.46
CA GLN A 565 13.42 -33.99 -13.14
C GLN A 565 12.02 -33.75 -12.54
N LEU A 566 11.69 -32.52 -12.14
CA LEU A 566 10.36 -32.19 -11.62
C LEU A 566 9.30 -32.38 -12.71
N PRO A 567 8.08 -32.81 -12.33
CA PRO A 567 6.91 -32.73 -13.21
C PRO A 567 6.71 -31.32 -13.77
N LYS A 568 6.24 -31.19 -15.02
CA LYS A 568 6.10 -29.88 -15.69
C LYS A 568 5.17 -28.92 -14.94
N ASP A 569 4.10 -29.43 -14.35
CA ASP A 569 3.18 -28.66 -13.51
C ASP A 569 3.88 -28.13 -12.26
N GLU A 570 4.73 -28.95 -11.62
CA GLU A 570 5.49 -28.55 -10.45
C GLU A 570 6.60 -27.54 -10.78
N GLN A 571 7.26 -27.69 -11.93
CA GLN A 571 8.21 -26.68 -12.44
C GLN A 571 7.51 -25.33 -12.64
N GLN A 572 6.32 -25.34 -13.26
CA GLN A 572 5.53 -24.12 -13.46
C GLN A 572 5.08 -23.52 -12.13
N ASN A 573 4.65 -24.35 -11.17
CA ASN A 573 4.28 -23.90 -9.84
C ASN A 573 5.46 -23.25 -9.12
N LEU A 574 6.65 -23.85 -9.17
CA LEU A 574 7.87 -23.29 -8.59
C LEU A 574 8.27 -21.98 -9.28
N ASN A 575 8.33 -21.96 -10.61
CA ASN A 575 8.68 -20.76 -11.38
C ASN A 575 7.72 -19.59 -11.08
N SER A 576 6.44 -19.88 -10.88
CA SER A 576 5.41 -18.88 -10.59
C SER A 576 5.39 -18.41 -9.13
N GLN A 577 6.24 -18.95 -8.26
CA GLN A 577 6.29 -18.53 -6.86
C GLN A 577 6.76 -17.09 -6.74
N ARG A 578 5.88 -16.21 -6.26
CA ARG A 578 6.27 -14.86 -5.89
C ARG A 578 6.84 -14.84 -4.49
N ILE A 579 8.00 -14.21 -4.39
CA ILE A 579 8.82 -14.08 -3.20
C ILE A 579 8.94 -12.59 -2.90
N THR A 580 8.33 -12.17 -1.80
CA THR A 580 8.42 -10.81 -1.30
C THR A 580 9.43 -10.78 -0.16
N LEU A 581 10.51 -10.03 -0.32
CA LEU A 581 11.52 -9.81 0.70
C LEU A 581 11.73 -8.31 0.85
N GLU A 582 11.60 -7.81 2.08
CA GLU A 582 11.66 -6.38 2.39
C GLU A 582 10.63 -5.57 1.58
N ARG A 583 11.07 -4.89 0.51
CA ARG A 583 10.21 -4.04 -0.35
C ARG A 583 10.15 -4.49 -1.80
N ASP A 584 10.82 -5.58 -2.14
CA ASP A 584 10.93 -6.07 -3.51
C ASP A 584 10.19 -7.41 -3.66
N GLU A 585 9.52 -7.58 -4.80
CA GLU A 585 8.86 -8.83 -5.18
C GLU A 585 9.40 -9.34 -6.51
N PHE A 586 9.83 -10.60 -6.52
CA PHE A 586 10.23 -11.31 -7.73
C PHE A 586 9.63 -12.71 -7.74
N THR A 587 9.51 -13.29 -8.93
CA THR A 587 9.22 -14.71 -9.08
C THR A 587 10.49 -15.55 -8.91
N PHE A 588 10.34 -16.81 -8.53
CA PHE A 588 11.46 -17.75 -8.48
C PHE A 588 12.18 -17.80 -9.83
N GLN A 589 11.44 -17.83 -10.94
CA GLN A 589 12.00 -17.86 -12.29
C GLN A 589 12.88 -16.65 -12.58
N GLU A 590 12.40 -15.43 -12.31
CA GLU A 590 13.17 -14.21 -12.55
C GLU A 590 14.48 -14.20 -11.77
N ILE A 591 14.45 -14.57 -10.49
CA ILE A 591 15.66 -14.64 -9.66
C ILE A 591 16.60 -15.71 -10.22
N PHE A 592 16.08 -16.89 -10.53
CA PHE A 592 16.87 -18.02 -11.03
C PHE A 592 17.51 -17.71 -12.39
N GLU A 593 16.79 -17.03 -13.29
CA GLU A 593 17.29 -16.57 -14.59
C GLU A 593 18.30 -15.42 -14.47
N GLN A 594 18.13 -14.48 -13.54
CA GLN A 594 19.09 -13.38 -13.34
C GLN A 594 20.44 -13.84 -12.78
N ILE A 595 20.45 -14.93 -12.00
CA ILE A 595 21.67 -15.54 -11.47
C ILE A 595 22.39 -16.34 -12.57
N TRP A 596 21.67 -17.00 -13.46
CA TRP A 596 22.24 -18.04 -14.33
C TRP A 596 22.23 -17.70 -15.85
N GLY A 597 21.43 -16.71 -16.28
CA GLY A 597 21.18 -16.37 -17.68
C GLY A 597 20.28 -17.37 -18.41
N GLN A 598 19.62 -16.95 -19.49
CA GLN A 598 18.99 -17.88 -20.44
C GLN A 598 20.10 -18.64 -21.18
N ASP A 599 20.00 -19.97 -21.19
CA ASP A 599 20.96 -20.94 -21.74
C ASP A 599 21.85 -20.37 -22.85
N ASN A 600 23.14 -20.13 -22.54
CA ASN A 600 24.31 -20.14 -23.46
C ASN A 600 25.66 -19.71 -22.83
N GLY A 601 25.74 -19.51 -21.51
CA GLY A 601 27.04 -19.19 -20.89
C GLY A 601 27.53 -17.76 -21.17
N ASP A 602 26.61 -16.85 -21.55
CA ASP A 602 26.83 -15.40 -21.53
C ASP A 602 26.92 -14.93 -20.07
N TRP A 603 28.10 -15.09 -19.45
CA TRP A 603 28.42 -14.57 -18.12
C TRP A 603 28.26 -13.05 -18.04
N GLU A 604 28.29 -12.34 -19.18
CA GLU A 604 28.04 -10.90 -19.30
C GLU A 604 26.58 -10.50 -18.99
N LYS A 605 25.63 -11.44 -18.92
CA LYS A 605 24.21 -11.18 -18.60
C LYS A 605 23.83 -11.52 -17.14
N GLN A 606 24.78 -11.95 -16.31
CA GLN A 606 24.53 -12.20 -14.88
C GLN A 606 24.37 -10.86 -14.14
N ASN A 607 23.12 -10.45 -13.90
CA ASN A 607 22.82 -9.18 -13.24
C ASN A 607 22.70 -9.31 -11.71
N LEU A 608 22.50 -10.53 -11.17
CA LEU A 608 22.29 -10.76 -9.74
C LEU A 608 23.28 -11.78 -9.15
N CYS A 609 23.90 -11.42 -8.03
CA CYS A 609 24.79 -12.32 -7.29
C CYS A 609 24.03 -13.50 -6.67
N MET A 610 24.64 -14.71 -6.69
CA MET A 610 24.07 -15.93 -6.10
C MET A 610 23.68 -15.77 -4.63
N ALA A 611 24.48 -15.03 -3.84
CA ALA A 611 24.20 -14.78 -2.43
C ALA A 611 22.95 -13.90 -2.26
N THR A 612 22.82 -12.83 -3.07
CA THR A 612 21.66 -11.93 -3.08
C THR A 612 20.39 -12.67 -3.46
N GLY A 613 20.42 -13.47 -4.53
CA GLY A 613 19.28 -14.29 -4.94
C GLY A 613 18.92 -15.38 -3.91
N GLY A 614 19.93 -15.95 -3.25
CA GLY A 614 19.75 -16.91 -2.16
C GLY A 614 18.94 -16.36 -0.97
N ARG A 615 18.96 -15.03 -0.73
CA ARG A 615 18.10 -14.39 0.30
C ARG A 615 16.62 -14.57 0.00
N PHE A 616 16.23 -14.40 -1.26
CA PHE A 616 14.85 -14.62 -1.70
C PHE A 616 14.47 -16.10 -1.58
N PHE A 617 15.35 -17.01 -1.96
CA PHE A 617 15.08 -18.45 -1.79
C PHE A 617 14.95 -18.84 -0.32
N ALA A 618 15.73 -18.25 0.59
CA ALA A 618 15.58 -18.44 2.04
C ALA A 618 14.21 -17.95 2.53
N LYS A 619 13.71 -16.82 2.01
CA LYS A 619 12.36 -16.32 2.29
C LYS A 619 11.27 -17.28 1.78
N LEU A 620 11.39 -17.77 0.55
CA LEU A 620 10.45 -18.77 0.00
C LEU A 620 10.37 -20.02 0.88
N VAL A 621 11.51 -20.50 1.37
CA VAL A 621 11.54 -21.66 2.27
C VAL A 621 10.90 -21.32 3.61
N SER A 622 11.21 -20.15 4.19
CA SER A 622 10.65 -19.70 5.47
C SER A 622 9.13 -19.47 5.39
N ASP A 623 8.61 -19.20 4.19
CA ASP A 623 7.17 -19.09 3.93
C ASP A 623 6.43 -20.43 4.00
N HIS A 624 7.13 -21.56 3.85
CA HIS A 624 6.53 -22.90 3.83
C HIS A 624 7.00 -23.80 4.99
N SER A 625 8.20 -23.56 5.55
CA SER A 625 8.84 -24.41 6.55
C SER A 625 9.47 -23.62 7.68
N PHE A 626 9.45 -24.20 8.88
CA PHE A 626 10.16 -23.68 10.05
C PHE A 626 11.53 -24.36 10.26
N LYS A 627 11.99 -25.22 9.33
CA LYS A 627 13.30 -25.88 9.46
C LYS A 627 14.42 -24.86 9.50
N TYR A 628 15.36 -25.09 10.41
CA TYR A 628 16.62 -24.36 10.45
C TYR A 628 17.51 -24.69 9.25
N PHE A 629 18.27 -23.72 8.77
CA PHE A 629 19.36 -23.84 7.82
C PHE A 629 20.64 -24.31 8.54
N ASN A 630 21.83 -23.99 8.04
CA ASN A 630 23.10 -24.23 8.73
C ASN A 630 23.33 -23.17 9.81
N ASP A 631 24.11 -23.51 10.84
CA ASP A 631 24.37 -22.61 11.98
C ASP A 631 24.96 -21.25 11.54
N GLU A 632 25.76 -21.25 10.46
CA GLU A 632 26.32 -20.03 9.87
C GLU A 632 25.23 -19.05 9.40
N LEU A 633 24.20 -19.53 8.70
CA LEU A 633 23.10 -18.67 8.22
C LEU A 633 22.14 -18.29 9.35
N GLU A 634 21.90 -19.20 10.29
CA GLU A 634 21.03 -18.92 11.45
C GLU A 634 21.60 -17.86 12.40
N GLN A 635 22.91 -17.70 12.42
CA GLN A 635 23.63 -16.73 13.24
C GLN A 635 24.13 -15.52 12.41
N SER A 636 23.61 -15.35 11.18
CA SER A 636 24.03 -14.27 10.29
C SER A 636 23.46 -12.92 10.73
N ASP A 637 24.33 -11.94 10.95
CA ASP A 637 23.92 -10.54 11.17
C ASP A 637 23.34 -9.87 9.90
N SER A 638 23.61 -10.44 8.72
CA SER A 638 23.14 -9.90 7.42
C SER A 638 21.79 -10.45 6.99
N MET A 639 21.34 -11.55 7.59
CA MET A 639 20.05 -12.16 7.30
C MET A 639 19.37 -12.55 8.60
N ASP A 640 18.46 -11.70 9.05
CA ASP A 640 17.65 -11.99 10.23
C ASP A 640 16.62 -13.09 9.90
N MET A 641 17.05 -14.35 10.09
CA MET A 641 16.22 -15.52 9.88
C MET A 641 15.01 -15.57 10.81
N LEU A 642 15.10 -14.94 11.99
CA LEU A 642 13.97 -14.84 12.91
C LEU A 642 12.92 -13.87 12.35
N TYR A 643 13.35 -12.73 11.81
CA TYR A 643 12.48 -11.79 11.09
C TYR A 643 11.79 -12.46 9.90
N LEU A 644 12.52 -13.22 9.06
CA LEU A 644 11.92 -13.91 7.90
C LEU A 644 10.82 -14.90 8.31
N ARG A 645 11.04 -15.65 9.40
CA ARG A 645 10.05 -16.61 9.91
C ARG A 645 8.87 -15.94 10.58
N ASN A 646 9.09 -14.84 11.30
CA ASN A 646 8.02 -14.08 11.94
C ASN A 646 7.12 -13.37 10.90
N ASN A 647 7.69 -12.99 9.75
CA ASN A 647 6.98 -12.42 8.59
C ASN A 647 6.73 -13.47 7.49
N SER A 648 6.58 -14.73 7.90
CA SER A 648 6.25 -15.84 7.00
C SER A 648 4.81 -15.74 6.53
N TRP A 649 4.58 -16.06 5.25
CA TRP A 649 3.23 -16.21 4.68
C TRP A 649 2.52 -17.51 5.12
N LYS A 650 3.19 -18.39 5.87
CA LYS A 650 2.64 -19.63 6.44
C LYS A 650 1.88 -20.50 5.42
N ARG A 651 2.49 -20.72 4.27
CA ARG A 651 1.90 -21.44 3.12
C ARG A 651 1.87 -22.95 3.36
N ALA A 652 0.78 -23.57 2.92
CA ALA A 652 0.63 -25.01 2.93
C ALA A 652 1.35 -25.69 1.76
N TYR A 653 1.73 -26.95 1.96
CA TYR A 653 2.29 -27.79 0.89
C TYR A 653 1.18 -28.35 -0.01
N LYS A 654 1.50 -28.63 -1.27
CA LYS A 654 0.61 -29.29 -2.24
C LYS A 654 0.24 -30.70 -1.82
N ASP A 655 1.16 -31.40 -1.17
CA ASP A 655 1.00 -32.73 -0.59
C ASP A 655 0.66 -32.70 0.91
N SER A 656 0.10 -31.58 1.40
CA SER A 656 -0.34 -31.46 2.78
C SER A 656 -1.55 -32.33 3.09
N LEU A 657 -1.66 -32.74 4.36
CA LEU A 657 -2.90 -33.36 4.85
C LEU A 657 -4.04 -32.32 4.87
N PRO A 658 -5.31 -32.75 4.74
CA PRO A 658 -6.45 -31.85 4.89
C PRO A 658 -6.43 -31.11 6.24
N GLU A 659 -6.93 -29.87 6.26
CA GLU A 659 -6.96 -28.99 7.44
C GLU A 659 -7.54 -29.69 8.68
N ASP A 660 -8.67 -30.39 8.53
CA ASP A 660 -9.33 -31.13 9.62
C ASP A 660 -8.43 -32.21 10.24
N GLU A 661 -7.66 -32.94 9.42
CA GLU A 661 -6.75 -33.98 9.90
C GLU A 661 -5.51 -33.36 10.56
N CYS A 662 -5.00 -32.24 10.04
CA CYS A 662 -3.95 -31.46 10.69
C CYS A 662 -4.40 -30.98 12.09
N LEU A 663 -5.59 -30.39 12.18
CA LEU A 663 -6.17 -29.93 13.44
C LEU A 663 -6.34 -31.09 14.43
N ARG A 664 -6.90 -32.23 13.96
CA ARG A 664 -7.04 -33.44 14.78
C ARG A 664 -5.70 -33.89 15.37
N ARG A 665 -4.65 -33.95 14.55
CA ARG A 665 -3.32 -34.37 14.99
C ARG A 665 -2.70 -33.37 15.97
N ILE A 666 -2.83 -32.06 15.72
CA ILE A 666 -2.37 -31.01 16.64
C ILE A 666 -3.05 -31.15 18.01
N ARG A 667 -4.38 -31.33 18.04
CA ARG A 667 -5.14 -31.54 19.28
C ARG A 667 -4.62 -32.76 20.05
N ILE A 668 -4.37 -33.88 19.36
CA ILE A 668 -3.81 -35.10 19.96
C ILE A 668 -2.38 -34.85 20.51
N ILE A 669 -1.53 -34.12 19.77
CA ILE A 669 -0.18 -33.77 20.23
C ILE A 669 -0.26 -32.94 21.51
N LEU A 670 -1.14 -31.94 21.58
CA LEU A 670 -1.32 -31.09 22.76
C LEU A 670 -1.82 -31.89 23.97
N VAL A 671 -2.81 -32.77 23.80
CA VAL A 671 -3.26 -33.65 24.89
C VAL A 671 -2.14 -34.57 25.33
N SER A 672 -1.42 -35.18 24.39
CA SER A 672 -0.30 -36.07 24.70
C SER A 672 0.83 -35.32 25.43
N LEU A 673 1.16 -34.10 24.99
CA LEU A 673 2.14 -33.24 25.64
C LEU A 673 1.74 -32.88 27.08
N MET A 674 0.45 -32.70 27.35
CA MET A 674 -0.05 -32.35 28.69
C MET A 674 -0.27 -33.57 29.61
N THR A 675 -0.15 -34.80 29.10
CA THR A 675 -0.46 -36.03 29.85
C THR A 675 0.70 -37.02 29.91
N HIS A 676 1.69 -36.90 29.03
CA HIS A 676 2.88 -37.74 29.05
C HIS A 676 3.83 -37.36 30.18
N THR A 677 4.36 -38.36 30.88
CA THR A 677 5.34 -38.19 31.95
C THR A 677 6.75 -38.06 31.37
N PHE A 678 7.29 -36.85 31.32
CA PHE A 678 8.65 -36.60 30.82
C PHE A 678 9.70 -36.69 31.92
N HIS A 679 10.73 -37.50 31.69
CA HIS A 679 11.98 -37.48 32.46
C HIS A 679 12.96 -36.52 31.79
N LYS A 680 13.69 -35.71 32.55
CA LYS A 680 14.45 -34.56 32.02
C LYS A 680 15.90 -34.51 32.54
N TYR A 681 16.81 -34.04 31.69
CA TYR A 681 18.09 -33.46 32.09
C TYR A 681 17.93 -31.93 31.99
N GLY A 682 18.08 -31.18 33.08
CA GLY A 682 17.98 -29.70 33.08
C GLY A 682 16.75 -29.11 33.80
N PRO A 683 16.45 -27.81 33.61
CA PRO A 683 15.48 -27.05 34.41
C PRO A 683 14.03 -27.53 34.23
N GLU A 684 13.26 -27.42 35.31
CA GLU A 684 11.85 -27.82 35.35
C GLU A 684 10.96 -26.79 34.64
N ILE A 685 10.70 -27.02 33.35
CA ILE A 685 9.68 -26.24 32.62
C ILE A 685 8.30 -26.80 32.93
N ARG A 686 7.45 -25.93 33.48
CA ARG A 686 6.06 -26.22 33.85
C ARG A 686 5.14 -25.51 32.86
N LEU A 687 4.33 -26.29 32.14
CA LEU A 687 3.24 -25.75 31.32
C LEU A 687 1.96 -25.72 32.13
N ASP A 688 1.25 -24.61 32.01
CA ASP A 688 -0.11 -24.45 32.52
C ASP A 688 -1.06 -24.22 31.33
N LEU A 689 -2.10 -25.05 31.22
CA LEU A 689 -3.17 -24.92 30.26
C LEU A 689 -4.52 -24.94 31.01
N TRP A 690 -5.12 -23.76 31.16
CA TRP A 690 -6.35 -23.55 31.93
C TRP A 690 -6.17 -24.00 33.40
N ASP A 691 -6.72 -25.14 33.81
CA ASP A 691 -6.54 -25.75 35.13
C ASP A 691 -5.66 -27.03 35.11
N CYS A 692 -5.06 -27.36 33.97
CA CYS A 692 -4.22 -28.55 33.76
C CYS A 692 -2.74 -28.17 33.72
N LYS A 693 -1.88 -29.08 34.19
CA LYS A 693 -0.45 -28.81 34.36
C LYS A 693 0.39 -30.01 33.97
N ASN A 694 1.51 -29.77 33.31
CA ASN A 694 2.50 -30.81 33.07
C ASN A 694 3.93 -30.26 33.09
N ASN A 695 4.88 -31.13 33.43
CA ASN A 695 6.30 -30.84 33.38
C ASN A 695 6.88 -31.38 32.07
N VAL A 696 7.33 -30.49 31.18
CA VAL A 696 7.76 -30.86 29.81
C VAL A 696 9.24 -30.57 29.54
N THR A 697 9.78 -31.17 28.49
CA THR A 697 11.13 -30.83 27.99
C THR A 697 11.11 -29.49 27.24
N THR A 698 12.29 -28.91 26.96
CA THR A 698 12.43 -27.70 26.13
C THR A 698 11.76 -27.84 24.76
N THR A 699 11.88 -29.01 24.12
CA THR A 699 11.15 -29.30 22.87
C THR A 699 9.63 -29.30 23.06
N GLY A 700 9.15 -29.76 24.22
CA GLY A 700 7.72 -29.72 24.55
C GLY A 700 7.20 -28.30 24.73
N GLU A 701 7.98 -27.44 25.40
CA GLU A 701 7.68 -26.01 25.53
C GLU A 701 7.62 -25.31 24.17
N GLU A 702 8.61 -25.55 23.31
CA GLU A 702 8.66 -25.00 21.96
C GLU A 702 7.42 -25.38 21.13
N ILE A 703 7.01 -26.67 21.17
CA ILE A 703 5.78 -27.13 20.51
C ILE A 703 4.55 -26.40 21.08
N PHE A 704 4.46 -26.24 22.40
CA PHE A 704 3.32 -25.60 23.05
C PHE A 704 3.22 -24.12 22.69
N ASP A 705 4.33 -23.39 22.74
CA ASP A 705 4.37 -21.95 22.48
C ASP A 705 3.96 -21.63 21.04
N LYS A 706 4.38 -22.47 20.08
CA LYS A 706 3.98 -22.31 18.67
C LYS A 706 2.48 -22.54 18.45
N LEU A 707 1.86 -23.46 19.18
CA LEU A 707 0.45 -23.81 19.05
C LEU A 707 -0.49 -23.01 19.96
N LYS A 708 0.05 -22.11 20.79
CA LYS A 708 -0.71 -21.36 21.79
C LYS A 708 -1.80 -20.46 21.18
N HIS A 709 -1.60 -19.97 19.96
CA HIS A 709 -2.56 -19.12 19.26
C HIS A 709 -3.86 -19.87 18.91
N LEU A 710 -3.76 -21.12 18.42
CA LEU A 710 -4.91 -22.01 18.15
C LEU A 710 -5.78 -22.25 19.40
N ILE A 711 -5.17 -22.24 20.58
CA ILE A 711 -5.85 -22.47 21.86
C ILE A 711 -6.56 -21.21 22.37
N ASN A 712 -5.92 -20.03 22.21
CA ASN A 712 -6.40 -18.80 22.84
C ASN A 712 -7.30 -17.96 21.92
N TYR A 713 -7.09 -18.01 20.60
CA TYR A 713 -7.71 -17.09 19.65
C TYR A 713 -8.54 -17.76 18.54
N ASP A 714 -8.53 -19.10 18.48
CA ASP A 714 -9.26 -19.91 17.47
C ASP A 714 -8.87 -19.62 16.01
N GLU A 715 -7.65 -19.16 15.82
CA GLU A 715 -7.09 -18.82 14.51
C GLU A 715 -6.66 -20.09 13.76
N GLN A 716 -7.53 -20.65 12.91
CA GLN A 716 -7.28 -21.91 12.19
C GLN A 716 -6.75 -21.73 10.77
N GLU A 717 -6.59 -20.50 10.29
CA GLU A 717 -6.23 -20.14 8.91
C GLU A 717 -4.92 -20.79 8.41
N HIS A 718 -4.01 -21.14 9.32
CA HIS A 718 -2.70 -21.70 8.99
C HIS A 718 -2.44 -23.09 9.59
N VAL A 719 -3.49 -23.83 9.93
CA VAL A 719 -3.38 -25.10 10.68
C VAL A 719 -2.51 -26.15 9.98
N GLN A 720 -2.50 -26.18 8.65
CA GLN A 720 -1.61 -27.07 7.89
C GLN A 720 -0.14 -26.70 8.11
N PHE A 721 0.20 -25.41 7.99
CA PHE A 721 1.56 -24.92 8.25
C PHE A 721 1.98 -25.23 9.69
N ASP A 722 1.10 -25.00 10.67
CA ASP A 722 1.39 -25.27 12.08
C ASP A 722 1.70 -26.74 12.34
N TYR A 723 0.94 -27.65 11.72
CA TYR A 723 1.18 -29.08 11.85
C TYR A 723 2.57 -29.47 11.32
N TYR A 724 2.94 -28.99 10.13
CA TYR A 724 4.24 -29.30 9.56
C TYR A 724 5.39 -28.59 10.29
N MET A 725 5.18 -27.40 10.85
CA MET A 725 6.13 -26.75 11.76
C MET A 725 6.41 -27.63 12.97
N VAL A 726 5.37 -28.22 13.59
CA VAL A 726 5.56 -29.16 14.71
C VAL A 726 6.34 -30.39 14.27
N LEU A 727 6.07 -30.95 13.08
CA LEU A 727 6.83 -32.07 12.54
C LEU A 727 8.30 -31.71 12.28
N ASP A 728 8.58 -30.47 11.88
CA ASP A 728 9.94 -29.98 11.67
C ASP A 728 10.70 -29.84 12.99
N ILE A 729 10.05 -29.31 14.05
CA ILE A 729 10.58 -29.28 15.43
C ILE A 729 10.87 -30.70 15.93
N VAL A 730 9.93 -31.64 15.75
CA VAL A 730 10.07 -33.04 16.16
C VAL A 730 11.23 -33.72 15.41
N SER A 731 11.35 -33.49 14.11
CA SER A 731 12.42 -34.08 13.30
C SER A 731 13.79 -33.53 13.70
N GLY A 732 13.91 -32.21 13.87
CA GLY A 732 15.14 -31.57 14.36
C GLY A 732 15.52 -32.00 15.78
N ALA A 733 14.52 -32.25 16.63
CA ALA A 733 14.72 -32.80 17.96
C ALA A 733 15.31 -34.22 17.93
N LEU A 734 14.91 -35.05 16.97
CA LEU A 734 15.36 -36.43 16.82
C LEU A 734 16.76 -36.56 16.19
N THR A 735 17.21 -35.56 15.41
CA THR A 735 18.56 -35.54 14.80
C THR A 735 19.66 -35.05 15.75
N LYS A 736 19.32 -34.29 16.80
CA LYS A 736 20.28 -33.87 17.84
C LYS A 736 20.80 -35.09 18.63
N ALA A 737 22.02 -34.98 19.18
CA ALA A 737 22.74 -36.11 19.77
C ALA A 737 21.93 -36.89 20.84
N ALA A 738 21.92 -38.22 20.71
CA ALA A 738 21.03 -39.12 21.46
C ALA A 738 21.21 -39.12 22.99
N TRP A 739 22.36 -38.69 23.50
CA TRP A 739 22.67 -38.64 24.94
C TRP A 739 21.97 -37.50 25.69
N LEU A 740 21.38 -36.52 24.97
CA LEU A 740 20.64 -35.40 25.55
C LEU A 740 19.17 -35.74 25.85
N ARG A 741 18.68 -36.94 25.54
CA ARG A 741 17.25 -37.29 25.66
C ARG A 741 17.01 -38.65 26.29
N PHE A 742 16.02 -38.71 27.17
CA PHE A 742 15.54 -39.97 27.75
C PHE A 742 14.87 -40.87 26.68
N PRO A 743 15.00 -42.20 26.77
CA PRO A 743 14.40 -43.15 25.82
C PRO A 743 12.90 -42.94 25.61
N GLU A 744 12.15 -42.61 26.66
CA GLU A 744 10.69 -42.40 26.61
C GLU A 744 10.34 -41.15 25.80
N THR A 745 11.09 -40.06 25.99
CA THR A 745 10.90 -38.83 25.23
C THR A 745 11.22 -39.05 23.75
N LYS A 746 12.28 -39.82 23.46
CA LYS A 746 12.62 -40.21 22.08
C LYS A 746 11.51 -41.05 21.45
N ALA A 747 10.97 -42.03 22.18
CA ALA A 747 9.86 -42.85 21.72
C ALA A 747 8.58 -42.03 21.47
N TRP A 748 8.29 -41.05 22.33
CA TRP A 748 7.18 -40.12 22.15
C TRP A 748 7.33 -39.30 20.86
N LEU A 749 8.49 -38.67 20.64
CA LEU A 749 8.78 -37.93 19.40
C LEU A 749 8.70 -38.82 18.15
N GLN A 750 9.24 -40.03 18.21
CA GLN A 750 9.14 -41.02 17.12
C GLN A 750 7.69 -41.41 16.84
N SER A 751 6.83 -41.49 17.86
CA SER A 751 5.41 -41.80 17.68
C SER A 751 4.66 -40.69 16.94
N ILE A 752 5.05 -39.43 17.11
CA ILE A 752 4.54 -38.29 16.34
C ILE A 752 5.03 -38.37 14.90
N GLN A 753 6.35 -38.52 14.71
CA GLN A 753 6.98 -38.54 13.38
C GLN A 753 6.47 -39.68 12.50
N THR A 754 6.32 -40.89 13.07
CA THR A 754 5.84 -42.09 12.34
C THR A 754 4.31 -42.14 12.21
N GLY A 755 3.59 -41.18 12.79
CA GLY A 755 2.13 -41.16 12.82
C GLY A 755 1.50 -42.22 13.74
N ARG A 756 2.29 -43.01 14.47
CA ARG A 756 1.80 -44.05 15.40
C ARG A 756 0.91 -43.46 16.50
N LEU A 757 1.14 -42.21 16.91
CA LEU A 757 0.30 -41.53 17.90
C LEU A 757 -1.14 -41.31 17.43
N PHE A 758 -1.35 -41.20 16.12
CA PHE A 758 -2.64 -40.82 15.51
C PHE A 758 -3.42 -42.01 14.95
N SER A 759 -2.83 -43.21 14.98
CA SER A 759 -3.41 -44.43 14.42
C SER A 759 -4.72 -44.79 15.15
N PRO A 760 -5.75 -45.26 14.42
CA PRO A 760 -7.00 -45.71 15.03
C PRO A 760 -6.85 -46.81 16.09
N SER A 761 -5.76 -47.59 16.04
CA SER A 761 -5.48 -48.67 17.01
C SER A 761 -4.87 -48.17 18.32
N THR A 762 -4.25 -47.00 18.33
CA THR A 762 -3.50 -46.45 19.47
C THR A 762 -4.13 -45.18 20.03
N VAL A 763 -5.02 -44.52 19.28
CA VAL A 763 -5.68 -43.29 19.71
C VAL A 763 -6.35 -43.46 21.07
N SER A 764 -6.15 -42.47 21.93
CA SER A 764 -6.71 -42.41 23.28
C SER A 764 -7.54 -41.15 23.53
N CYS A 765 -7.65 -40.27 22.52
CA CYS A 765 -8.43 -39.04 22.58
C CYS A 765 -9.66 -39.16 21.67
N PHE A 766 -10.80 -38.63 22.12
CA PHE A 766 -12.09 -38.80 21.47
C PHE A 766 -12.95 -37.53 21.60
N GLU A 767 -14.00 -37.44 20.79
CA GLU A 767 -14.97 -36.35 20.92
C GLU A 767 -15.65 -36.37 22.29
N PRO A 768 -15.81 -35.21 22.96
CA PRO A 768 -16.43 -35.11 24.29
C PRO A 768 -17.79 -35.80 24.41
N GLU A 769 -18.62 -35.66 23.39
CA GLU A 769 -19.95 -36.27 23.31
C GLU A 769 -19.86 -37.79 23.24
N LEU A 770 -18.89 -38.32 22.49
CA LEU A 770 -18.65 -39.77 22.40
C LEU A 770 -18.15 -40.34 23.73
N LEU A 771 -17.25 -39.62 24.40
CA LEU A 771 -16.79 -39.98 25.74
C LEU A 771 -17.98 -40.10 26.70
N PHE A 772 -18.86 -39.09 26.69
CA PHE A 772 -20.04 -39.07 27.54
C PHE A 772 -20.99 -40.24 27.22
N ASN A 773 -21.29 -40.47 25.94
CA ASN A 773 -22.21 -41.53 25.50
C ASN A 773 -21.76 -42.93 25.94
N MET A 774 -20.46 -43.20 25.88
CA MET A 774 -19.91 -44.52 26.20
C MET A 774 -19.71 -44.73 27.71
N LEU A 775 -19.49 -43.65 28.46
CA LEU A 775 -19.22 -43.71 29.89
C LEU A 775 -20.48 -43.65 30.74
N MET A 776 -21.53 -42.95 30.29
CA MET A 776 -22.79 -42.80 31.03
C MET A 776 -23.48 -44.14 31.37
N PRO A 777 -23.67 -45.10 30.43
CA PRO A 777 -24.32 -46.37 30.72
C PRO A 777 -23.61 -47.20 31.80
N ARG A 778 -22.29 -47.02 31.96
CA ARG A 778 -21.48 -47.75 32.94
C ARG A 778 -21.77 -47.34 34.39
N LEU A 779 -22.41 -46.19 34.63
CA LEU A 779 -22.92 -45.84 35.96
C LEU A 779 -24.03 -46.77 36.43
N GLN A 780 -24.76 -47.41 35.52
CA GLN A 780 -25.89 -48.29 35.84
C GLN A 780 -25.45 -49.73 36.15
N THR A 781 -24.27 -50.16 35.69
CA THR A 781 -23.83 -51.57 35.78
C THR A 781 -23.05 -51.91 37.06
N LYS A 782 -22.80 -50.96 37.99
CA LYS A 782 -22.05 -51.14 39.26
C LYS A 782 -20.62 -51.70 39.14
N GLU A 783 -20.05 -51.80 37.94
CA GLU A 783 -18.74 -52.44 37.68
C GLU A 783 -17.53 -51.48 37.76
N ALA A 784 -17.74 -50.17 37.80
CA ALA A 784 -16.68 -49.16 37.87
C ALA A 784 -16.81 -48.32 39.16
N GLU A 785 -15.70 -47.77 39.65
CA GLU A 785 -15.67 -46.82 40.78
C GLU A 785 -16.62 -45.64 40.49
N PRO A 786 -17.85 -45.66 41.03
CA PRO A 786 -18.94 -44.88 40.47
C PRO A 786 -18.76 -43.39 40.73
N GLU A 787 -18.02 -43.04 41.79
CA GLU A 787 -17.73 -41.65 42.16
C GLU A 787 -16.70 -41.00 41.23
N LEU A 788 -15.63 -41.72 40.82
CA LEU A 788 -14.65 -41.21 39.86
C LEU A 788 -15.27 -40.96 38.48
N LEU A 789 -16.06 -41.93 38.00
CA LEU A 789 -16.75 -41.83 36.72
C LEU A 789 -17.76 -40.68 36.71
N LEU A 790 -18.55 -40.57 37.78
CA LEU A 790 -19.54 -39.52 37.93
C LEU A 790 -18.89 -38.13 38.02
N ASN A 791 -17.79 -37.98 38.75
CA ASN A 791 -17.04 -36.72 38.81
C ASN A 791 -16.46 -36.33 37.43
N PHE A 792 -16.01 -37.30 36.64
CA PHE A 792 -15.50 -37.03 35.30
C PHE A 792 -16.62 -36.60 34.34
N LEU A 793 -17.79 -37.26 34.36
CA LEU A 793 -18.96 -36.86 33.56
C LEU A 793 -19.45 -35.45 33.94
N ASP A 794 -19.46 -35.10 35.23
CA ASP A 794 -19.72 -33.74 35.71
C ASP A 794 -18.71 -32.74 35.12
N GLN A 795 -17.43 -33.11 34.99
CA GLN A 795 -16.41 -32.26 34.37
C GLN A 795 -16.62 -32.07 32.87
N ILE A 796 -17.05 -33.09 32.12
CA ILE A 796 -17.35 -32.97 30.69
C ILE A 796 -18.41 -31.87 30.49
N LEU A 797 -19.57 -32.04 31.13
CA LEU A 797 -20.70 -31.12 31.00
C LEU A 797 -20.33 -29.70 31.43
N LYS A 798 -19.63 -29.57 32.56
CA LYS A 798 -19.16 -28.27 33.05
C LYS A 798 -18.23 -27.57 32.04
N THR A 799 -17.34 -28.31 31.38
CA THR A 799 -16.39 -27.73 30.41
C THR A 799 -17.09 -27.29 29.13
N MET A 800 -18.02 -28.10 28.62
CA MET A 800 -18.77 -27.80 27.40
C MET A 800 -19.69 -26.58 27.52
N LEU A 801 -20.02 -26.15 28.75
CA LEU A 801 -20.82 -24.94 29.02
C LEU A 801 -19.99 -23.66 29.12
N GLN A 802 -18.66 -23.74 29.16
CA GLN A 802 -17.81 -22.55 29.26
C GLN A 802 -17.83 -21.77 27.94
N LYS A 803 -17.77 -20.44 28.01
CA LYS A 803 -17.62 -19.56 26.84
C LYS A 803 -16.16 -19.45 26.41
N GLU A 804 -15.58 -20.58 26.02
CA GLU A 804 -14.18 -20.72 25.63
C GLU A 804 -14.08 -21.32 24.22
N ASN A 805 -12.90 -21.20 23.61
CA ASN A 805 -12.57 -21.77 22.31
C ASN A 805 -12.83 -23.31 22.27
N GLU A 806 -13.42 -23.81 21.18
CA GLU A 806 -13.77 -25.23 21.02
C GLU A 806 -12.55 -26.17 21.12
N ASN A 807 -11.41 -25.78 20.54
CA ASN A 807 -10.14 -26.48 20.68
C ASN A 807 -9.72 -26.58 22.16
N LYS A 808 -9.82 -25.47 22.90
CA LYS A 808 -9.47 -25.42 24.33
C LYS A 808 -10.38 -26.31 25.18
N ILE A 809 -11.68 -26.34 24.87
CA ILE A 809 -12.67 -27.25 25.48
C ILE A 809 -12.30 -28.72 25.20
N TRP A 810 -12.11 -29.07 23.93
CA TRP A 810 -11.79 -30.43 23.49
C TRP A 810 -10.51 -30.95 24.14
N ILE A 811 -9.45 -30.13 24.16
CA ILE A 811 -8.15 -30.48 24.75
C ILE A 811 -8.28 -30.70 26.25
N ARG A 812 -8.95 -29.79 26.98
CA ARG A 812 -9.13 -29.94 28.43
C ARG A 812 -9.86 -31.24 28.77
N ILE A 813 -10.96 -31.52 28.09
CA ILE A 813 -11.77 -32.73 28.34
C ILE A 813 -10.91 -33.99 28.14
N ASN A 814 -10.13 -34.04 27.06
CA ASN A 814 -9.27 -35.18 26.77
C ASN A 814 -8.08 -35.30 27.73
N ILE A 815 -7.53 -34.21 28.26
CA ILE A 815 -6.54 -34.25 29.35
C ILE A 815 -7.16 -34.86 30.62
N LYS A 816 -8.36 -34.39 31.01
CA LYS A 816 -9.08 -34.96 32.17
C LYS A 816 -9.43 -36.42 31.95
N PHE A 817 -9.76 -36.81 30.71
CA PHE A 817 -10.03 -38.19 30.35
C PHE A 817 -8.80 -39.09 30.54
N GLN A 818 -7.61 -38.65 30.09
CA GLN A 818 -6.38 -39.41 30.36
C GLN A 818 -6.15 -39.55 31.86
N ASN A 819 -6.30 -38.46 32.64
CA ASN A 819 -6.12 -38.52 34.09
C ASN A 819 -7.12 -39.47 34.78
N PHE A 820 -8.34 -39.54 34.27
CA PHE A 820 -9.35 -40.51 34.71
C PHE A 820 -8.90 -41.94 34.38
N LEU A 821 -8.45 -42.21 33.14
CA LEU A 821 -7.97 -43.54 32.74
C LEU A 821 -6.79 -44.04 33.59
N HIS A 822 -5.85 -43.16 33.97
CA HIS A 822 -4.70 -43.53 34.82
C HIS A 822 -5.09 -43.91 36.25
N GLN A 823 -6.28 -43.55 36.71
CA GLN A 823 -6.80 -43.95 38.03
C GLN A 823 -7.51 -45.31 38.00
N LEU A 824 -7.78 -45.85 36.82
CA LEU A 824 -8.44 -47.14 36.65
C LEU A 824 -7.44 -48.30 36.59
N LYS A 825 -7.92 -49.51 36.87
CA LYS A 825 -7.15 -50.73 36.63
C LYS A 825 -6.88 -50.92 35.13
N PRO A 826 -5.71 -51.44 34.71
CA PRO A 826 -5.33 -51.61 33.31
C PRO A 826 -6.36 -52.36 32.45
N ASP A 827 -7.01 -53.40 33.00
CA ASP A 827 -8.02 -54.18 32.28
C ASP A 827 -9.25 -53.33 31.94
N VAL A 828 -9.69 -52.49 32.88
CA VAL A 828 -10.84 -51.58 32.71
C VAL A 828 -10.50 -50.46 31.73
N GLN A 829 -9.28 -49.91 31.82
CA GLN A 829 -8.77 -48.92 30.89
C GLN A 829 -8.78 -49.45 29.44
N ASN A 830 -8.22 -50.65 29.24
CA ASN A 830 -8.14 -51.29 27.92
C ASN A 830 -9.53 -51.57 27.34
N GLU A 831 -10.48 -52.03 28.18
CA GLU A 831 -11.84 -52.27 27.75
C GLU A 831 -12.57 -50.98 27.34
N ILE A 832 -12.46 -49.90 28.13
CA ILE A 832 -13.03 -48.59 27.78
C ILE A 832 -12.45 -48.06 26.46
N LEU A 833 -11.13 -48.11 26.31
CA LEU A 833 -10.46 -47.68 25.07
C LEU A 833 -10.87 -48.53 23.87
N ARG A 834 -11.03 -49.85 24.03
CA ARG A 834 -11.50 -50.75 22.97
C ARG A 834 -12.90 -50.38 22.50
N GLN A 835 -13.81 -50.12 23.44
CA GLN A 835 -15.18 -49.72 23.14
C GLN A 835 -15.23 -48.36 22.45
N LEU A 836 -14.51 -47.36 22.96
CA LEU A 836 -14.43 -46.03 22.36
C LEU A 836 -13.86 -46.07 20.94
N ARG A 837 -12.78 -46.83 20.71
CA ARG A 837 -12.20 -47.01 19.37
C ARG A 837 -13.16 -47.68 18.39
N THR A 838 -14.01 -48.58 18.89
CA THR A 838 -15.02 -49.27 18.06
C THR A 838 -16.15 -48.31 17.71
N ALA A 839 -16.69 -47.59 18.71
CA ALA A 839 -17.76 -46.62 18.51
C ALA A 839 -17.32 -45.45 17.60
N ASN A 840 -16.09 -44.96 17.77
CA ASN A 840 -15.51 -43.89 16.94
C ASN A 840 -15.36 -44.28 15.45
N LYS A 841 -15.37 -45.58 15.12
CA LYS A 841 -15.35 -46.07 13.73
C LYS A 841 -16.74 -46.30 13.16
N GLN A 842 -17.74 -46.54 14.02
CA GLN A 842 -19.06 -47.03 13.60
C GLN A 842 -20.12 -45.94 13.64
N GLN A 843 -19.98 -44.94 14.51
CA GLN A 843 -21.00 -43.90 14.71
C GLN A 843 -20.64 -42.63 13.94
N THR A 844 -21.65 -42.00 13.35
CA THR A 844 -21.53 -40.69 12.72
C THR A 844 -21.58 -39.56 13.76
N ILE A 845 -21.04 -38.38 13.44
CA ILE A 845 -21.07 -37.21 14.34
C ILE A 845 -22.51 -36.86 14.74
N THR A 846 -23.46 -36.97 13.81
CA THR A 846 -24.88 -36.69 14.05
C THR A 846 -25.49 -37.66 15.07
N GLU A 847 -25.19 -38.96 14.95
CA GLU A 847 -25.65 -39.99 15.89
C GLU A 847 -25.04 -39.80 17.29
N VAL A 848 -23.76 -39.41 17.35
CA VAL A 848 -23.07 -39.12 18.61
C VAL A 848 -23.74 -37.92 19.30
N LYS A 849 -24.02 -36.83 18.57
CA LYS A 849 -24.66 -35.63 19.12
C LYS A 849 -26.11 -35.87 19.54
N SER A 850 -26.89 -36.62 18.76
CA SER A 850 -28.28 -36.94 19.12
C SER A 850 -28.34 -37.80 20.39
N THR A 851 -27.48 -38.81 20.48
CA THR A 851 -27.37 -39.67 21.67
C THR A 851 -26.92 -38.88 22.89
N PHE A 852 -25.99 -37.94 22.71
CA PHE A 852 -25.50 -37.07 23.79
C PHE A 852 -26.62 -36.18 24.35
N ASN A 853 -27.44 -35.56 23.50
CA ASN A 853 -28.55 -34.73 23.98
C ASN A 853 -29.57 -35.54 24.82
N ILE A 854 -29.79 -36.81 24.48
CA ILE A 854 -30.68 -37.70 25.24
C ILE A 854 -30.03 -38.11 26.57
N LEU A 855 -28.79 -38.60 26.54
CA LEU A 855 -28.08 -39.11 27.71
C LEU A 855 -27.70 -38.01 28.70
N SER A 856 -27.38 -36.81 28.23
CA SER A 856 -27.12 -35.66 29.09
C SER A 856 -28.37 -35.25 29.87
N GLY A 857 -29.55 -35.21 29.23
CA GLY A 857 -30.82 -34.97 29.92
C GLY A 857 -31.14 -36.03 30.98
N GLN A 858 -30.89 -37.31 30.67
CA GLN A 858 -31.02 -38.40 31.64
C GLN A 858 -30.04 -38.25 32.81
N PHE A 859 -28.79 -37.87 32.54
CA PHE A 859 -27.78 -37.64 33.56
C PHE A 859 -28.14 -36.47 34.47
N LEU A 860 -28.61 -35.35 33.92
CA LEU A 860 -29.08 -34.19 34.69
C LEU A 860 -30.21 -34.58 35.65
N LYS A 861 -31.18 -35.38 35.16
CA LYS A 861 -32.27 -35.93 35.99
C LYS A 861 -31.74 -36.86 37.09
N MET A 862 -30.92 -37.85 36.73
CA MET A 862 -30.32 -38.79 37.68
C MET A 862 -29.48 -38.07 38.74
N ARG A 863 -28.71 -37.05 38.35
CA ARG A 863 -27.88 -36.26 39.28
C ARG A 863 -28.74 -35.47 40.26
N SER A 864 -29.87 -34.93 39.78
CA SER A 864 -30.85 -34.26 40.65
C SER A 864 -31.45 -35.20 41.70
N GLU A 865 -31.71 -36.46 41.34
CA GLU A 865 -32.32 -37.46 42.22
C GLU A 865 -31.33 -38.02 43.27
N ILE A 866 -30.08 -38.31 42.87
CA ILE A 866 -29.03 -38.85 43.77
C ILE A 866 -28.77 -37.91 44.97
N GLN A 867 -28.88 -36.60 44.78
CA GLN A 867 -28.60 -35.63 45.84
C GLN A 867 -29.81 -35.34 46.74
N VAL A 868 -31.03 -35.44 46.21
CA VAL A 868 -32.28 -35.40 47.00
C VAL A 868 -32.31 -36.53 48.05
N VAL A 869 -31.80 -37.72 47.71
CA VAL A 869 -31.67 -38.85 48.64
C VAL A 869 -30.63 -38.59 49.74
N LYS A 870 -29.48 -37.97 49.43
CA LYS A 870 -28.48 -37.57 50.44
C LYS A 870 -29.01 -36.48 51.38
N THR A 871 -29.78 -35.50 50.89
CA THR A 871 -30.40 -34.46 51.74
C THR A 871 -31.56 -34.98 52.59
N ARG A 872 -32.34 -35.96 52.12
CA ARG A 872 -33.39 -36.61 52.92
C ARG A 872 -32.84 -37.56 53.99
N ALA A 873 -31.67 -38.18 53.77
CA ALA A 873 -31.01 -39.01 54.76
C ALA A 873 -30.33 -38.20 55.89
N ALA A 874 -30.05 -36.92 55.68
CA ALA A 874 -29.40 -36.03 56.65
C ALA A 874 -30.38 -35.16 57.48
N SER A 875 -31.70 -35.32 57.30
CA SER A 875 -32.72 -34.56 58.04
C SER A 875 -33.42 -35.45 59.09
N PRO A 876 -33.38 -35.13 60.40
CA PRO A 876 -34.13 -35.87 61.41
C PRO A 876 -35.63 -35.60 61.24
N ARG A 877 -36.42 -36.65 61.07
CA ARG A 877 -37.89 -36.57 61.02
C ARG A 877 -38.44 -35.97 62.32
N PHE A 878 -39.24 -34.91 62.22
CA PHE A 878 -40.28 -34.60 63.20
C PHE A 878 -41.54 -34.02 62.51
N PHE A 879 -42.66 -34.69 62.76
CA PHE A 879 -44.09 -34.40 62.45
C PHE A 879 -44.67 -34.50 61.02
N SER A 880 -45.25 -35.68 60.77
CA SER A 880 -46.67 -36.00 60.41
C SER A 880 -47.50 -35.22 59.38
N ASN A 881 -48.04 -36.02 58.44
CA ASN A 881 -49.41 -36.07 57.87
C ASN A 881 -50.06 -34.80 57.29
N ALA A 882 -50.39 -34.80 55.99
CA ALA A 882 -51.73 -35.15 55.49
C ALA A 882 -51.93 -34.75 54.01
N VAL A 883 -52.92 -35.44 53.41
CA VAL A 883 -53.69 -35.12 52.19
C VAL A 883 -53.15 -35.64 50.85
N GLN A 884 -53.84 -36.68 50.38
CA GLN A 884 -53.97 -37.07 48.98
C GLN A 884 -54.64 -35.95 48.20
N ASP A 885 -54.11 -35.62 47.02
CA ASP A 885 -54.99 -35.30 45.90
C ASP A 885 -54.40 -35.86 44.60
N ASN A 886 -55.20 -36.72 43.98
CA ASN A 886 -55.00 -37.23 42.63
C ASN A 886 -55.30 -36.11 41.65
N THR A 887 -54.36 -35.76 40.79
CA THR A 887 -54.69 -35.26 39.45
C THR A 887 -53.81 -35.94 38.41
N VAL A 888 -54.47 -36.81 37.67
CA VAL A 888 -54.01 -37.38 36.41
C VAL A 888 -53.99 -36.26 35.36
N VAL A 889 -52.83 -36.01 34.75
CA VAL A 889 -52.70 -35.36 33.43
C VAL A 889 -51.68 -36.22 32.68
N SER A 890 -52.15 -37.25 31.98
CA SER A 890 -52.42 -37.27 30.54
C SER A 890 -51.18 -37.02 29.69
N ASN A 891 -50.69 -38.11 29.09
CA ASN A 891 -49.71 -38.15 28.01
C ASN A 891 -50.07 -37.13 26.91
N CYS A 892 -49.04 -36.44 26.40
CA CYS A 892 -48.98 -35.96 25.03
C CYS A 892 -47.63 -36.44 24.48
N ASP A 893 -47.68 -37.60 23.83
CA ASP A 893 -46.62 -38.09 22.94
C ASP A 893 -46.69 -37.28 21.64
N GLU A 894 -45.85 -36.26 21.53
CA GLU A 894 -45.37 -35.78 20.24
C GLU A 894 -43.85 -35.96 20.21
N PRO A 895 -43.25 -36.43 19.09
CA PRO A 895 -41.81 -36.58 18.97
C PRO A 895 -41.19 -35.19 18.80
N VAL A 896 -41.06 -34.45 19.90
CA VAL A 896 -40.28 -33.22 19.96
C VAL A 896 -38.82 -33.63 19.79
N SER A 897 -38.14 -33.07 18.78
CA SER A 897 -36.68 -33.22 18.64
C SER A 897 -36.02 -32.91 20.00
N PRO A 898 -35.14 -33.78 20.53
CA PRO A 898 -34.56 -33.57 21.85
C PRO A 898 -33.90 -32.19 21.91
N ALA A 899 -34.30 -31.37 22.88
CA ALA A 899 -33.76 -30.02 23.09
C ALA A 899 -32.23 -30.07 23.23
N SER A 900 -31.52 -29.03 22.78
CA SER A 900 -30.06 -29.02 22.88
C SER A 900 -29.61 -29.03 24.35
N PHE A 901 -28.45 -29.63 24.66
CA PHE A 901 -27.93 -29.66 26.02
C PHE A 901 -27.86 -28.28 26.69
N LYS A 902 -27.50 -27.21 25.94
CA LYS A 902 -27.51 -25.83 26.47
C LYS A 902 -28.91 -25.38 26.89
N ASP A 903 -29.91 -25.66 26.06
CA ASP A 903 -31.31 -25.32 26.36
C ASP A 903 -31.82 -26.10 27.57
N GLN A 904 -31.44 -27.38 27.71
CA GLN A 904 -31.80 -28.21 28.86
C GLN A 904 -31.24 -27.62 30.18
N VAL A 905 -29.99 -27.13 30.17
CA VAL A 905 -29.36 -26.51 31.35
C VAL A 905 -29.96 -25.13 31.66
N MET A 906 -30.26 -24.32 30.64
CA MET A 906 -30.94 -23.03 30.82
C MET A 906 -32.34 -23.21 31.40
N THR A 907 -33.10 -24.19 30.91
CA THR A 907 -34.43 -24.54 31.42
C THR A 907 -34.38 -24.98 32.89
N LEU A 908 -33.34 -25.71 33.30
CA LEU A 908 -33.10 -26.05 34.71
C LEU A 908 -32.79 -24.81 35.57
N GLY A 909 -32.13 -23.80 35.01
CA GLY A 909 -31.81 -22.53 35.67
C GLY A 909 -32.99 -21.55 35.76
N GLU A 910 -33.97 -21.64 34.87
CA GLU A 910 -35.14 -20.75 34.79
C GLU A 910 -36.35 -21.18 35.63
N SER A 911 -36.28 -22.32 36.32
CA SER A 911 -37.31 -22.73 37.29
C SER A 911 -37.56 -21.63 38.34
N LYS A 912 -38.84 -21.31 38.57
CA LYS A 912 -39.36 -20.07 39.20
C LYS A 912 -38.50 -19.49 40.33
N MET A 913 -38.34 -18.16 40.33
CA MET A 913 -37.54 -17.34 41.28
C MET A 913 -37.73 -17.63 42.78
N GLU A 914 -38.81 -18.30 43.19
CA GLU A 914 -39.10 -18.67 44.58
C GLU A 914 -38.28 -19.88 45.08
N ASP A 915 -37.66 -20.66 44.19
CA ASP A 915 -37.03 -21.96 44.51
C ASP A 915 -35.51 -22.01 44.29
N LYS A 916 -34.79 -20.91 44.56
CA LYS A 916 -33.30 -20.84 44.51
C LYS A 916 -32.57 -21.82 45.44
N LYS A 917 -33.29 -22.54 46.30
CA LYS A 917 -32.77 -23.58 47.21
C LYS A 917 -32.88 -25.01 46.63
N THR A 918 -33.50 -25.19 45.47
CA THR A 918 -33.57 -26.51 44.84
C THR A 918 -32.20 -26.94 44.31
N PHE A 919 -31.88 -28.22 44.49
CA PHE A 919 -30.59 -28.77 44.07
C PHE A 919 -30.37 -28.65 42.55
N SER A 920 -31.43 -28.77 41.76
CA SER A 920 -31.37 -28.58 40.30
C SER A 920 -30.84 -27.19 39.91
N PHE A 921 -31.29 -26.13 40.59
CA PHE A 921 -30.78 -24.77 40.40
C PHE A 921 -29.30 -24.65 40.84
N GLN A 922 -28.94 -25.21 41.99
CA GLN A 922 -27.55 -25.20 42.48
C GLN A 922 -26.59 -25.97 41.58
N TYR A 923 -27.05 -27.06 40.97
CA TYR A 923 -26.26 -27.87 40.06
C TYR A 923 -26.12 -27.20 38.68
N ALA A 924 -27.19 -26.58 38.15
CA ALA A 924 -27.08 -25.71 36.98
C ALA A 924 -26.10 -24.54 37.25
N ALA A 925 -26.14 -23.94 38.43
CA ALA A 925 -25.18 -22.93 38.86
C ALA A 925 -23.74 -23.50 38.99
N PHE A 926 -23.57 -24.74 39.45
CA PHE A 926 -22.25 -25.40 39.49
C PHE A 926 -21.66 -25.63 38.10
N LEU A 927 -22.50 -26.08 37.15
CA LEU A 927 -22.14 -26.34 35.77
C LEU A 927 -21.81 -25.05 35.01
N THR A 928 -22.51 -23.95 35.29
CA THR A 928 -22.27 -22.64 34.68
C THR A 928 -21.20 -21.81 35.39
N LYS A 929 -20.76 -22.22 36.59
CA LYS A 929 -19.70 -21.53 37.32
C LYS A 929 -18.41 -21.51 36.51
N PRO A 930 -17.78 -20.34 36.29
CA PRO A 930 -16.53 -20.23 35.56
C PRO A 930 -15.45 -21.13 36.15
N ILE A 931 -14.73 -21.83 35.27
CA ILE A 931 -13.53 -22.58 35.66
C ILE A 931 -12.39 -21.54 35.82
N PRO A 932 -11.75 -21.44 37.00
CA PRO A 932 -10.75 -20.40 37.25
C PRO A 932 -9.61 -20.43 36.23
N ASP A 933 -9.42 -19.35 35.47
CA ASP A 933 -8.21 -19.12 34.69
C ASP A 933 -7.24 -18.25 35.52
N ARG A 934 -6.14 -18.85 35.98
CA ARG A 934 -5.20 -18.20 36.90
C ARG A 934 -4.51 -16.95 36.31
N ARG A 935 -4.58 -16.70 35.00
CA ARG A 935 -4.07 -15.44 34.43
C ARG A 935 -4.87 -14.21 34.85
N SER A 936 -6.15 -14.37 35.18
CA SER A 936 -6.98 -13.25 35.64
C SER A 936 -6.69 -12.77 37.06
N THR A 937 -6.05 -13.61 37.89
CA THR A 937 -5.71 -13.27 39.29
C THR A 937 -4.40 -12.47 39.46
N LEU A 938 -3.59 -12.30 38.41
CA LEU A 938 -2.33 -11.52 38.49
C LEU A 938 -2.46 -10.07 37.96
N ALA A 939 -3.53 -9.75 37.22
CA ALA A 939 -3.75 -8.40 36.66
C ALA A 939 -4.37 -7.39 37.65
N VAL A 940 -4.82 -7.82 38.83
CA VAL A 940 -5.53 -6.95 39.80
C VAL A 940 -4.59 -6.30 40.84
N ASN A 941 -3.31 -6.67 40.90
CA ASN A 941 -2.37 -6.17 41.94
C ASN A 941 -1.22 -5.29 41.42
N GLN A 942 -1.28 -4.74 40.21
CA GLN A 942 -0.29 -3.78 39.71
C GLN A 942 -0.94 -2.46 39.28
N THR A 943 -1.53 -1.74 40.24
CA THR A 943 -1.82 -0.31 40.07
C THR A 943 -1.63 0.44 41.39
N THR A 944 -0.41 0.45 41.91
CA THR A 944 0.08 1.50 42.83
C THR A 944 1.60 1.36 43.00
N MET A 945 2.36 1.87 42.04
CA MET A 945 3.66 2.46 42.34
C MET A 945 3.77 3.78 41.58
N VAL A 946 3.70 4.84 42.38
CA VAL A 946 3.96 6.23 42.03
C VAL A 946 5.44 6.35 41.68
N TYR A 947 5.72 7.00 40.55
CA TYR A 947 7.07 7.40 40.15
C TYR A 947 7.62 8.43 41.13
N SER A 948 8.83 8.15 41.63
CA SER A 948 9.85 9.11 42.03
C SER A 948 11.12 8.80 41.24
#